data_AF-A0A534HMV5-F1
#
_entry.id   AF-A0A534HMV5-F1
#
_cell.length_a   1.000
_cell.length_b   1.000
_cell.length_c   1.000
_cell.angle_alpha   90.00
_cell.angle_beta   90.00
_cell.angle_gamma   90.00
#
_symmetry.space_group_name_H-M   'P 1'
#
loop_
_entity.id
_entity.type
_entity.pdbx_description
1 polymer ?
#
loop_
_entity_poly.entity_id
_entity_poly.type
_entity_poly.pdbx_seq_one_letter_code
_entity_poly.pdbx_strand_id
1 'polypeptide(L)'
;MNATSQAVFISYASQDAEAAGRICGALRASGIEVWFDQSELRGGDVWDRKIRQQIRDCTVFIPIISEHTQQRAEGYFRLEWHLADQRSHLMGRNRTFIVPVVLDAVADKDADVPDSFLAVQWTRVPDEASLAAFAERVAQLQLSNTISSPQVSAATAAPQHLIESASQSPTAGSAIKPLPASAAPVKSRRLRAGWLRMIQLSIPALLLVIAALMLIPPWREKEHARNVLLPEIQDMTARMFRSNRQIFDKAMKAERYLPNDPTLTKLLPSIANTVSIETEPAGAEVFWKDYDTPTIDWRSAGITPLKNVKVPRDYLRLEVRKSGYQTIELAVPMFSLRISPIKEHLQMDPLGKLPENMVRVPRSTTDIQIVGLEKYGPRDVPEFLIDRFEVTNKEFKAFVDAGGYTNAAYWTVPIRDGSKVIPLNAALARFTDRTNRPGPATWEAGSYPDGAENQPVTGVSWYEAAAYASFVHKQLPTVFHWAAVADTSRSEFLLPLSNFSHKSPSAVGSLAGFSTFGVYDLAGNAREWTFTQSGDSDQRFILGGGWTDPSYAFNDSFTQPALNRGESNGFRCIKQFAERSASNALRQSISMDFRDYSKEKPVDDTTFATFSRQFIYDKTPLGATIEKTIENEAWKAELVSIDAGYNNERLVIYVFRPKSYAAPLQPIVFFPGSNGIHESTFDPTFINGRLDFIIKSGRALIYPVYKGTYERQDDLKSELQDTSVRYKDHVTMWVKEYSRAIDYLETRKDMQADKVAYLGWSWGGFMGGIIPAVEKRIRAVVLNVGGMEMEKALPEADQINYLPRVTQPVLMLNGTYDMYFPVESSQKPMFRLLGTSQGQKKMLVYPSGHLVPSTEFIKETLAWFDAYLGPAR
;
A
#
# COMPACT_ATOMS: atom_id res chain seq x y z
N MET A 1 26.62 -23.57 2.65
CA MET A 1 25.68 -24.64 2.28
C MET A 1 25.23 -24.36 0.85
N ASN A 2 25.33 -25.34 -0.04
CA ASN A 2 25.07 -25.18 -1.47
C ASN A 2 23.62 -24.73 -1.70
N ALA A 3 23.45 -23.65 -2.47
CA ALA A 3 22.15 -23.19 -2.94
C ALA A 3 21.66 -24.14 -4.03
N THR A 4 20.62 -24.93 -3.73
CA THR A 4 19.86 -25.72 -4.72
C THR A 4 18.96 -24.76 -5.51
N SER A 5 19.52 -24.09 -6.52
CA SER A 5 18.83 -23.02 -7.27
C SER A 5 18.33 -23.44 -8.66
N GLN A 6 18.12 -24.74 -8.93
CA GLN A 6 17.62 -25.22 -10.23
C GLN A 6 16.59 -26.38 -10.18
N ALA A 7 16.10 -26.77 -9.00
CA ALA A 7 15.21 -27.93 -8.85
C ALA A 7 13.81 -27.74 -9.49
N VAL A 8 13.20 -28.87 -9.87
CA VAL A 8 11.76 -28.98 -10.20
C VAL A 8 10.94 -28.95 -8.91
N PHE A 9 9.84 -28.21 -8.90
CA PHE A 9 8.92 -28.17 -7.77
C PHE A 9 7.67 -29.02 -8.06
N ILE A 10 7.34 -29.97 -7.18
CA ILE A 10 6.10 -30.77 -7.28
C ILE A 10 5.10 -30.24 -6.24
N SER A 11 3.91 -29.86 -6.70
CA SER A 11 2.80 -29.39 -5.86
C SER A 11 1.64 -30.38 -5.94
N TYR A 12 1.13 -30.83 -4.79
CA TYR A 12 0.17 -31.94 -4.71
C TYR A 12 -0.72 -31.83 -3.47
N ALA A 13 -1.92 -32.41 -3.50
CA ALA A 13 -2.74 -32.56 -2.29
C ALA A 13 -2.13 -33.63 -1.38
N SER A 14 -2.20 -33.47 -0.06
CA SER A 14 -1.61 -34.42 0.91
C SER A 14 -2.04 -35.89 0.70
N GLN A 15 -3.23 -36.11 0.16
CA GLN A 15 -3.78 -37.44 -0.17
C GLN A 15 -3.06 -38.10 -1.36
N ASP A 16 -2.43 -37.31 -2.23
CA ASP A 16 -1.69 -37.76 -3.40
C ASP A 16 -0.19 -37.96 -3.11
N ALA A 17 0.23 -37.92 -1.84
CA ALA A 17 1.64 -38.00 -1.43
C ALA A 17 2.37 -39.21 -1.99
N GLU A 18 1.73 -40.38 -2.01
CA GLU A 18 2.33 -41.60 -2.53
C GLU A 18 2.58 -41.51 -4.05
N ALA A 19 1.60 -40.99 -4.79
CA ALA A 19 1.73 -40.77 -6.24
C ALA A 19 2.76 -39.68 -6.56
N ALA A 20 2.77 -38.59 -5.80
CA ALA A 20 3.77 -37.53 -5.89
C ALA A 20 5.18 -38.07 -5.60
N GLY A 21 5.31 -38.98 -4.63
CA GLY A 21 6.55 -39.67 -4.30
C GLY A 21 7.06 -40.55 -5.45
N ARG A 22 6.18 -41.29 -6.14
CA ARG A 22 6.54 -42.06 -7.35
C ARG A 22 7.02 -41.16 -8.48
N ILE A 23 6.33 -40.03 -8.73
CA ILE A 23 6.75 -39.03 -9.73
C ILE A 23 8.11 -38.44 -9.38
N CYS A 24 8.31 -38.05 -8.12
CA CYS A 24 9.60 -37.56 -7.62
C CYS A 24 10.72 -38.59 -7.85
N GLY A 25 10.46 -39.87 -7.53
CA GLY A 25 11.40 -40.97 -7.75
C GLY A 25 11.80 -41.15 -9.22
N ALA A 26 10.82 -41.15 -10.14
CA ALA A 26 11.07 -41.28 -11.57
C ALA A 26 11.87 -40.11 -12.16
N LEU A 27 11.56 -38.88 -11.73
CA LEU A 27 12.32 -37.69 -12.13
C LEU A 27 13.77 -37.72 -11.62
N ARG A 28 13.96 -38.08 -10.34
CA ARG A 28 15.31 -38.24 -9.76
C ARG A 28 16.11 -39.36 -10.43
N ALA A 29 15.47 -40.49 -10.77
CA ALA A 29 16.11 -41.57 -11.52
C ALA A 29 16.55 -41.13 -12.93
N SER A 30 15.91 -40.11 -13.50
CA SER A 30 16.26 -39.48 -14.77
C SER A 30 17.30 -38.35 -14.63
N GLY A 31 17.91 -38.18 -13.46
CA GLY A 31 18.94 -37.18 -13.19
C GLY A 31 18.41 -35.77 -12.92
N ILE A 32 17.11 -35.60 -12.69
CA ILE A 32 16.48 -34.30 -12.44
C ILE A 32 16.49 -34.01 -10.94
N GLU A 33 16.97 -32.82 -10.55
CA GLU A 33 16.85 -32.35 -9.17
C GLU A 33 15.40 -31.97 -8.87
N VAL A 34 14.81 -32.55 -7.82
CA VAL A 34 13.41 -32.33 -7.44
C VAL A 34 13.31 -31.88 -6.00
N TRP A 35 12.69 -30.73 -5.80
CA TRP A 35 12.25 -30.25 -4.50
C TRP A 35 10.93 -30.94 -4.13
N PHE A 36 10.97 -31.73 -3.05
CA PHE A 36 9.84 -32.50 -2.53
C PHE A 36 9.75 -32.30 -1.02
N ASP A 37 8.63 -31.71 -0.59
CA ASP A 37 8.38 -31.19 0.76
C ASP A 37 8.64 -32.20 1.88
N GLN A 38 8.28 -33.48 1.70
CA GLN A 38 8.51 -34.54 2.71
C GLN A 38 9.99 -34.87 2.95
N SER A 39 10.85 -34.63 1.97
CA SER A 39 12.30 -34.89 2.08
C SER A 39 13.12 -33.65 2.45
N GLU A 40 12.59 -32.44 2.19
CA GLU A 40 13.36 -31.19 2.21
C GLU A 40 12.93 -30.20 3.31
N LEU A 41 11.86 -30.47 4.04
CA LEU A 41 11.42 -29.69 5.20
C LEU A 41 11.88 -30.36 6.51
N ARG A 42 12.71 -29.65 7.31
CA ARG A 42 13.11 -30.11 8.65
C ARG A 42 12.26 -29.44 9.73
N GLY A 43 12.07 -30.11 10.87
CA GLY A 43 11.41 -29.51 12.03
C GLY A 43 12.16 -28.26 12.50
N GLY A 44 11.50 -27.10 12.48
CA GLY A 44 12.07 -25.78 12.80
C GLY A 44 12.19 -24.79 11.63
N ASP A 45 11.96 -25.21 10.39
CA ASP A 45 11.97 -24.31 9.23
C ASP A 45 10.67 -23.48 9.14
N VAL A 46 10.77 -22.20 8.72
CA VAL A 46 9.59 -21.39 8.35
C VAL A 46 9.09 -21.85 6.97
N TRP A 47 8.26 -22.89 6.96
CA TRP A 47 7.85 -23.62 5.75
C TRP A 47 7.33 -22.70 4.64
N ASP A 48 6.53 -21.69 4.98
CA ASP A 48 5.94 -20.78 4.00
C ASP A 48 6.98 -19.93 3.25
N ARG A 49 7.99 -19.43 3.97
CA ARG A 49 9.10 -18.67 3.37
C ARG A 49 9.93 -19.56 2.45
N LYS A 50 10.19 -20.80 2.86
CA LYS A 50 10.98 -21.76 2.08
C LYS A 50 10.25 -22.18 0.82
N ILE A 51 8.96 -22.50 0.90
CA ILE A 51 8.15 -22.90 -0.26
C ILE A 51 8.02 -21.74 -1.26
N ARG A 52 7.71 -20.52 -0.80
CA ARG A 52 7.69 -19.33 -1.67
C ARG A 52 9.02 -19.11 -2.38
N GLN A 53 10.13 -19.24 -1.65
CA GLN A 53 11.46 -19.14 -2.24
C GLN A 53 11.71 -20.23 -3.29
N GLN A 54 11.33 -21.48 -3.01
CA GLN A 54 11.52 -22.60 -3.94
C GLN A 54 10.64 -22.48 -5.18
N ILE A 55 9.40 -22.01 -5.06
CA ILE A 55 8.53 -21.72 -6.22
C ILE A 55 9.08 -20.55 -7.04
N ARG A 56 9.72 -19.56 -6.40
CA ARG A 56 10.39 -18.45 -7.10
C ARG A 56 11.63 -18.92 -7.85
N ASP A 57 12.37 -19.85 -7.28
CA ASP A 57 13.69 -20.25 -7.75
C ASP A 57 13.65 -21.52 -8.64
N CYS A 58 12.56 -22.30 -8.62
CA CYS A 58 12.44 -23.54 -9.39
C CYS A 58 12.46 -23.31 -10.91
N THR A 59 12.88 -24.32 -11.68
CA THR A 59 12.98 -24.23 -13.14
C THR A 59 11.69 -24.66 -13.84
N VAL A 60 11.00 -25.65 -13.27
CA VAL A 60 9.71 -26.18 -13.71
C VAL A 60 8.84 -26.40 -12.47
N PHE A 61 7.56 -26.06 -12.59
CA PHE A 61 6.53 -26.29 -11.59
C PHE A 61 5.55 -27.35 -12.10
N ILE A 62 5.39 -28.44 -11.34
CA ILE A 62 4.54 -29.58 -11.66
C ILE A 62 3.36 -29.61 -10.69
N PRO A 63 2.17 -29.10 -11.08
CA PRO A 63 0.95 -29.33 -10.32
C PRO A 63 0.39 -30.72 -10.62
N ILE A 64 0.14 -31.48 -9.56
CA ILE A 64 -0.57 -32.77 -9.61
C ILE A 64 -2.06 -32.49 -9.53
N ILE A 65 -2.81 -32.96 -10.52
CA ILE A 65 -4.25 -32.81 -10.68
C ILE A 65 -4.88 -34.19 -10.49
N SER A 66 -5.84 -34.25 -9.58
CA SER A 66 -6.55 -35.47 -9.17
C SER A 66 -7.96 -35.14 -8.66
N GLU A 67 -8.80 -36.15 -8.49
CA GLU A 67 -10.09 -36.05 -7.80
C GLU A 67 -9.92 -35.44 -6.40
N HIS A 68 -8.82 -35.71 -5.69
CA HIS A 68 -8.53 -35.11 -4.40
C HIS A 68 -8.29 -33.60 -4.50
N THR A 69 -7.59 -33.13 -5.54
CA THR A 69 -7.46 -31.69 -5.77
C THR A 69 -8.77 -31.04 -6.17
N GLN A 70 -9.65 -31.73 -6.91
CA GLN A 70 -10.97 -31.22 -7.29
C GLN A 70 -11.92 -31.10 -6.09
N GLN A 71 -11.94 -32.09 -5.20
CA GLN A 71 -12.83 -32.10 -4.04
C GLN A 71 -12.43 -31.09 -2.96
N ARG A 72 -11.14 -30.69 -2.92
CA ARG A 72 -10.63 -29.77 -1.91
C ARG A 72 -10.74 -28.31 -2.38
N ALA A 73 -11.71 -27.61 -1.78
CA ALA A 73 -11.84 -26.15 -1.90
C ALA A 73 -10.65 -25.39 -1.29
N GLU A 74 -9.96 -25.98 -0.31
CA GLU A 74 -8.80 -25.38 0.36
C GLU A 74 -7.67 -26.38 0.61
N GLY A 75 -6.43 -25.90 0.52
CA GLY A 75 -5.21 -26.68 0.74
C GLY A 75 -3.96 -25.88 0.41
N TYR A 76 -2.82 -26.25 1.00
CA TYR A 76 -1.58 -25.50 0.81
C TYR A 76 -1.13 -25.46 -0.66
N PHE A 77 -1.35 -26.56 -1.41
CA PHE A 77 -1.12 -26.64 -2.86
C PHE A 77 -1.87 -25.56 -3.67
N ARG A 78 -3.01 -25.03 -3.18
CA ARG A 78 -3.74 -23.93 -3.84
C ARG A 78 -2.95 -22.62 -3.82
N LEU A 79 -2.27 -22.34 -2.70
CA LEU A 79 -1.35 -21.20 -2.61
C LEU A 79 -0.15 -21.41 -3.53
N GLU A 80 0.40 -22.61 -3.58
CA GLU A 80 1.52 -22.94 -4.47
C GLU A 80 1.15 -22.76 -5.94
N TRP A 81 -0.04 -23.20 -6.34
CA TRP A 81 -0.58 -23.01 -7.70
C TRP A 81 -0.77 -21.54 -8.02
N HIS A 82 -1.31 -20.76 -7.09
CA HIS A 82 -1.46 -19.31 -7.25
C HIS A 82 -0.10 -18.60 -7.41
N LEU A 83 0.91 -18.99 -6.64
CA LEU A 83 2.25 -18.43 -6.75
C LEU A 83 2.93 -18.80 -8.08
N ALA A 84 2.76 -20.03 -8.54
CA ALA A 84 3.26 -20.48 -9.83
C ALA A 84 2.55 -19.77 -11.00
N ASP A 85 1.24 -19.57 -10.90
CA ASP A 85 0.43 -18.81 -11.86
C ASP A 85 0.92 -17.36 -11.98
N GLN A 86 1.05 -16.65 -10.85
CA GLN A 86 1.61 -15.30 -10.81
C GLN A 86 3.00 -15.21 -11.43
N ARG A 87 3.88 -16.18 -11.12
CA ARG A 87 5.23 -16.22 -11.69
C ARG A 87 5.22 -16.47 -13.19
N SER A 88 4.28 -17.29 -13.69
CA SER A 88 4.18 -17.60 -15.12
C SER A 88 3.93 -16.36 -15.97
N HIS A 89 3.19 -15.37 -15.46
CA HIS A 89 2.93 -14.10 -16.14
C HIS A 89 4.16 -13.21 -16.30
N LEU A 90 5.24 -13.47 -15.55
CA LEU A 90 6.51 -12.77 -15.64
C LEU A 90 7.52 -13.47 -16.56
N MET A 91 7.14 -14.58 -17.21
CA MET A 91 8.00 -15.35 -18.09
C MET A 91 7.70 -15.09 -19.57
N GLY A 92 8.75 -15.17 -20.40
CA GLY A 92 8.60 -15.05 -21.86
C GLY A 92 7.75 -16.19 -22.43
N ARG A 93 6.93 -15.90 -23.45
CA ARG A 93 5.95 -16.84 -24.04
C ARG A 93 6.54 -18.17 -24.53
N ASN A 94 7.85 -18.23 -24.80
CA ASN A 94 8.53 -19.41 -25.30
C ASN A 94 9.17 -20.27 -24.19
N ARG A 95 9.01 -19.91 -22.91
CA ARG A 95 9.58 -20.66 -21.79
C ARG A 95 8.50 -21.52 -21.12
N THR A 96 8.66 -22.85 -21.19
CA THR A 96 7.78 -23.77 -20.46
C THR A 96 8.15 -23.78 -18.99
N PHE A 97 7.18 -23.42 -18.14
CA PHE A 97 7.35 -23.36 -16.69
C PHE A 97 6.36 -24.25 -15.95
N ILE A 98 5.08 -24.22 -16.32
CA ILE A 98 4.04 -25.06 -15.70
C ILE A 98 3.86 -26.33 -16.52
N VAL A 99 3.93 -27.50 -15.88
CA VAL A 99 3.77 -28.81 -16.51
C VAL A 99 2.77 -29.65 -15.70
N PRO A 100 1.46 -29.55 -15.99
CA PRO A 100 0.43 -30.27 -15.24
C PRO A 100 0.46 -31.78 -15.46
N VAL A 101 0.26 -32.52 -14.37
CA VAL A 101 0.19 -33.99 -14.34
C VAL A 101 -1.14 -34.42 -13.77
N VAL A 102 -1.89 -35.22 -14.51
CA VAL A 102 -3.19 -35.76 -14.08
C VAL A 102 -3.03 -37.23 -13.68
N LEU A 103 -3.50 -37.59 -12.49
CA LEU A 103 -3.39 -38.96 -11.97
C LEU A 103 -4.57 -39.85 -12.34
N ASP A 104 -5.73 -39.28 -12.61
CA ASP A 104 -7.00 -39.99 -12.75
C ASP A 104 -7.88 -39.46 -13.90
N ALA A 105 -9.20 -39.66 -13.80
CA ALA A 105 -10.17 -39.37 -14.86
C ALA A 105 -10.62 -37.90 -14.93
N VAL A 106 -10.06 -36.99 -14.11
CA VAL A 106 -10.41 -35.57 -14.16
C VAL A 106 -10.20 -35.02 -15.58
N ALA A 107 -11.23 -34.41 -16.16
CA ALA A 107 -11.20 -33.81 -17.48
C ALA A 107 -10.63 -32.39 -17.42
N ASP A 108 -9.78 -32.01 -18.37
CA ASP A 108 -9.07 -30.73 -18.39
C ASP A 108 -10.01 -29.52 -18.28
N LYS A 109 -11.17 -29.57 -18.95
CA LYS A 109 -12.20 -28.50 -18.95
C LYS A 109 -12.96 -28.34 -17.62
N ASP A 110 -12.98 -29.39 -16.80
CA ASP A 110 -13.77 -29.44 -15.56
C ASP A 110 -12.85 -29.30 -14.33
N ALA A 111 -11.55 -29.12 -14.56
CA ALA A 111 -10.54 -29.04 -13.52
C ALA A 111 -10.50 -27.63 -12.91
N ASP A 112 -10.70 -27.57 -11.59
CA ASP A 112 -10.53 -26.36 -10.79
C ASP A 112 -9.04 -26.01 -10.64
N VAL A 113 -8.48 -25.30 -11.63
CA VAL A 113 -7.08 -24.86 -11.68
C VAL A 113 -6.99 -23.43 -12.26
N PRO A 114 -5.89 -22.68 -12.03
CA PRO A 114 -5.70 -21.38 -12.65
C PRO A 114 -5.72 -21.43 -14.19
N ASP A 115 -6.17 -20.35 -14.85
CA ASP A 115 -6.30 -20.27 -16.31
C ASP A 115 -4.97 -20.57 -17.05
N SER A 116 -3.83 -20.18 -16.49
CA SER A 116 -2.51 -20.47 -17.08
C SER A 116 -2.22 -21.97 -17.18
N PHE A 117 -2.83 -22.80 -16.32
CA PHE A 117 -2.65 -24.24 -16.34
C PHE A 117 -3.46 -24.84 -17.49
N LEU A 118 -4.67 -24.33 -17.75
CA LEU A 118 -5.51 -24.75 -18.89
C LEU A 118 -4.89 -24.39 -20.26
N ALA A 119 -4.00 -23.39 -20.29
CA ALA A 119 -3.34 -22.92 -21.51
C ALA A 119 -2.13 -23.79 -21.93
N VAL A 120 -1.74 -24.79 -21.15
CA VAL A 120 -0.59 -25.67 -21.43
C VAL A 120 -1.02 -27.13 -21.62
N GLN A 121 -0.16 -27.96 -22.23
CA GLN A 121 -0.48 -29.37 -22.47
C GLN A 121 -0.30 -30.23 -21.22
N TRP A 122 -1.34 -30.97 -20.85
CA TRP A 122 -1.37 -31.82 -19.66
C TRP A 122 -0.85 -33.22 -19.97
N THR A 123 -0.22 -33.85 -18.99
CA THR A 123 0.21 -35.26 -19.09
C THR A 123 -0.61 -36.12 -18.16
N ARG A 124 -1.16 -37.23 -18.66
CA ARG A 124 -1.83 -38.25 -17.83
C ARG A 124 -0.84 -39.35 -17.50
N VAL A 125 -0.80 -39.76 -16.24
CA VAL A 125 0.13 -40.80 -15.75
C VAL A 125 -0.65 -41.93 -15.04
N PRO A 126 -1.40 -42.75 -15.79
CA PRO A 126 -2.18 -43.86 -15.21
C PRO A 126 -1.35 -45.10 -14.85
N ASP A 127 -0.14 -45.24 -15.40
CA ASP A 127 0.70 -46.44 -15.27
C ASP A 127 2.21 -46.13 -15.25
N GLU A 128 3.05 -47.14 -14.97
CA GLU A 128 4.52 -46.96 -14.89
C GLU A 128 5.16 -46.61 -16.25
N ALA A 129 4.56 -47.04 -17.37
CA ALA A 129 5.09 -46.74 -18.70
C ALA A 129 4.91 -45.25 -19.06
N SER A 130 3.75 -44.69 -18.76
CA SER A 130 3.45 -43.25 -18.90
C SER A 130 4.27 -42.40 -17.92
N LEU A 131 4.60 -42.93 -16.74
CA LEU A 131 5.47 -42.24 -15.78
C LEU A 131 6.91 -42.09 -16.30
N ALA A 132 7.47 -43.15 -16.89
CA ALA A 132 8.79 -43.11 -17.50
C ALA A 132 8.84 -42.11 -18.67
N ALA A 133 7.84 -42.13 -19.56
CA ALA A 133 7.74 -41.19 -20.66
C ALA A 133 7.59 -39.72 -20.19
N PHE A 134 6.86 -39.51 -19.10
CA PHE A 134 6.73 -38.19 -18.49
C PHE A 134 8.08 -37.68 -17.97
N ALA A 135 8.85 -38.51 -17.26
CA ALA A 135 10.15 -38.11 -16.74
C ALA A 135 11.14 -37.73 -17.87
N GLU A 136 11.13 -38.48 -18.98
CA GLU A 136 11.95 -38.17 -20.16
C GLU A 136 11.56 -36.81 -20.80
N ARG A 137 10.25 -36.52 -20.89
CA ARG A 137 9.74 -35.22 -21.37
C ARG A 137 10.23 -34.06 -20.50
N VAL A 138 10.18 -34.20 -19.17
CA VAL A 138 10.65 -33.15 -18.26
C VAL A 138 12.16 -32.95 -18.38
N ALA A 139 12.94 -34.01 -18.59
CA ALA A 139 14.38 -33.91 -18.84
C ALA A 139 14.69 -33.10 -20.12
N GLN A 140 13.96 -33.35 -21.21
CA GLN A 140 14.10 -32.59 -22.46
C GLN A 140 13.72 -31.11 -22.29
N LEU A 141 12.69 -30.81 -21.50
CA LEU A 141 12.29 -29.42 -21.19
C LEU A 141 13.38 -28.68 -20.43
N GLN A 142 14.03 -29.29 -19.44
CA GLN A 142 15.15 -28.67 -18.73
C GLN A 142 16.35 -28.37 -19.64
N LEU A 143 16.67 -29.27 -20.56
CA LEU A 143 17.72 -29.05 -21.57
C LEU A 143 17.41 -27.86 -22.49
N SER A 144 16.18 -27.78 -23.01
CA SER A 144 15.73 -26.67 -23.88
C SER A 144 15.72 -25.30 -23.18
N ASN A 145 15.35 -25.26 -21.90
CA ASN A 145 15.36 -24.05 -21.08
C ASN A 145 16.78 -23.54 -20.76
N THR A 146 17.80 -24.39 -20.90
CA THR A 146 19.21 -24.03 -20.65
C THR A 146 19.89 -23.44 -21.91
N ILE A 147 19.44 -23.82 -23.10
CA ILE A 147 20.03 -23.39 -24.40
C ILE A 147 19.63 -21.95 -24.80
N SER A 148 18.59 -21.37 -24.19
CA SER A 148 18.11 -19.99 -24.48
C SER A 148 18.89 -18.87 -23.77
N SER A 149 20.03 -19.16 -23.14
CA SER A 149 20.94 -18.15 -22.58
C SER A 149 22.05 -17.83 -23.60
N PRO A 150 22.31 -16.57 -23.99
CA PRO A 150 23.38 -16.27 -24.93
C PRO A 150 24.73 -16.55 -24.28
N GLN A 151 25.39 -17.63 -24.72
CA GLN A 151 26.80 -17.89 -24.44
C GLN A 151 27.66 -16.89 -25.20
N VAL A 152 28.33 -15.98 -24.48
CA VAL A 152 29.49 -15.27 -24.99
C VAL A 152 30.63 -16.29 -25.08
N SER A 153 30.95 -16.73 -26.30
CA SER A 153 32.07 -17.62 -26.57
C SER A 153 33.39 -16.88 -26.32
N ALA A 154 34.22 -17.45 -25.45
CA ALA A 154 35.59 -17.00 -25.20
C ALA A 154 36.56 -17.62 -26.22
N ALA A 155 37.26 -16.76 -26.96
CA ALA A 155 38.59 -16.96 -27.54
C ALA A 155 39.26 -15.58 -27.41
N THR A 156 40.47 -15.37 -26.89
CA THR A 156 41.71 -16.13 -27.05
C THR A 156 42.75 -15.65 -26.02
N ALA A 157 43.53 -16.61 -25.50
CA ALA A 157 44.94 -16.54 -25.09
C ALA A 157 45.46 -15.48 -24.07
N ALA A 158 45.88 -16.00 -22.91
CA ALA A 158 46.84 -15.39 -21.97
C ALA A 158 48.30 -15.45 -22.53
N PRO A 159 49.36 -14.87 -21.90
CA PRO A 159 49.81 -15.31 -20.57
C PRO A 159 50.52 -14.31 -19.61
N GLN A 160 50.46 -14.68 -18.31
CA GLN A 160 51.50 -14.62 -17.24
C GLN A 160 51.93 -13.23 -16.69
N HIS A 161 52.12 -12.97 -15.38
CA HIS A 161 52.62 -13.75 -14.23
C HIS A 161 51.86 -13.36 -12.94
N LEU A 162 51.37 -14.31 -12.12
CA LEU A 162 52.03 -14.96 -10.98
C LEU A 162 52.39 -14.06 -9.79
N ILE A 163 51.74 -14.40 -8.68
CA ILE A 163 51.67 -13.85 -7.32
C ILE A 163 52.94 -14.18 -6.54
N GLU A 164 53.18 -13.45 -5.45
CA GLU A 164 53.67 -13.88 -4.11
C GLU A 164 54.72 -12.90 -3.57
N SER A 165 54.77 -12.53 -2.29
CA SER A 165 54.09 -12.96 -1.07
C SER A 165 54.38 -11.92 0.02
N ALA A 166 53.52 -11.88 1.04
CA ALA A 166 53.74 -11.15 2.28
C ALA A 166 54.79 -11.83 3.18
N SER A 167 55.53 -11.04 3.99
CA SER A 167 55.81 -11.34 5.42
C SER A 167 56.58 -10.22 6.14
N GLN A 168 55.90 -9.59 7.11
CA GLN A 168 56.29 -9.32 8.52
C GLN A 168 57.65 -8.65 8.88
N SER A 169 57.53 -7.44 9.49
CA SER A 169 58.02 -7.00 10.84
C SER A 169 59.54 -7.02 11.19
N PRO A 170 60.03 -6.36 12.28
CA PRO A 170 59.55 -5.24 13.12
C PRO A 170 60.62 -4.15 13.44
N THR A 171 60.26 -3.28 14.37
CA THR A 171 60.84 -2.08 14.99
C THR A 171 62.13 -2.17 15.85
N ALA A 172 62.72 -0.97 16.07
CA ALA A 172 63.54 -0.47 17.21
C ALA A 172 65.04 -0.89 17.25
N GLY A 173 66.02 -0.08 17.67
CA GLY A 173 66.11 1.29 18.20
C GLY A 173 67.42 1.45 18.99
N SER A 174 68.11 2.60 18.82
CA SER A 174 69.10 3.25 19.73
C SER A 174 70.52 2.66 19.95
N ALA A 175 71.58 3.41 19.60
CA ALA A 175 72.40 4.23 20.53
C ALA A 175 73.80 4.70 19.97
N ILE A 176 73.99 6.03 19.91
CA ILE A 176 75.12 6.87 20.39
C ILE A 176 76.59 6.78 19.83
N LYS A 177 77.00 7.87 19.13
CA LYS A 177 78.29 8.68 19.06
C LYS A 177 79.69 8.02 18.85
N PRO A 178 80.78 8.79 18.55
CA PRO A 178 80.92 10.22 18.16
C PRO A 178 81.87 10.55 16.94
N LEU A 179 81.77 11.82 16.50
CA LEU A 179 82.68 12.75 15.75
C LEU A 179 84.18 12.39 15.50
N PRO A 180 84.81 12.94 14.42
CA PRO A 180 85.45 14.27 14.50
C PRO A 180 85.38 15.16 13.22
N ALA A 181 85.93 16.37 13.35
CA ALA A 181 85.87 17.53 12.46
C ALA A 181 87.12 17.71 11.55
N SER A 182 86.99 18.45 10.43
CA SER A 182 87.83 19.64 10.06
C SER A 182 87.84 19.99 8.54
N ALA A 183 87.58 21.28 8.25
CA ALA A 183 88.16 22.22 7.26
C ALA A 183 88.20 21.99 5.72
N ALA A 184 87.36 22.76 5.00
CA ALA A 184 87.61 23.80 3.96
C ALA A 184 88.61 23.60 2.76
N PRO A 185 88.58 24.44 1.69
CA PRO A 185 87.48 25.02 0.87
C PRO A 185 87.74 24.86 -0.67
N VAL A 186 86.85 25.36 -1.57
CA VAL A 186 87.15 26.11 -2.84
C VAL A 186 86.00 26.06 -3.87
N LYS A 187 85.50 27.28 -4.16
CA LYS A 187 84.97 27.91 -5.39
C LYS A 187 84.23 27.12 -6.48
N SER A 188 83.02 27.63 -6.71
CA SER A 188 82.11 27.54 -7.85
C SER A 188 82.72 27.58 -9.26
N ARG A 189 82.17 26.76 -10.16
CA ARG A 189 82.09 27.07 -11.60
C ARG A 189 80.70 26.71 -12.15
N ARG A 190 80.08 27.70 -12.79
CA ARG A 190 78.71 27.72 -13.30
C ARG A 190 78.54 26.80 -14.53
N LEU A 191 77.51 25.95 -14.50
CA LEU A 191 76.77 25.51 -15.68
C LEU A 191 75.29 25.90 -15.45
N ARG A 192 74.94 27.15 -15.76
CA ARG A 192 73.57 27.67 -15.75
C ARG A 192 73.31 28.32 -17.10
N ALA A 193 72.51 27.68 -17.95
CA ALA A 193 71.76 28.38 -19.01
C ALA A 193 70.68 27.48 -19.66
N GLY A 194 70.95 26.19 -19.91
CA GLY A 194 69.99 25.29 -20.56
C GLY A 194 68.86 24.76 -19.65
N TRP A 195 69.20 24.39 -18.42
CA TRP A 195 68.25 23.82 -17.45
C TRP A 195 67.21 24.82 -16.92
N LEU A 196 67.56 26.11 -16.81
CA LEU A 196 66.65 27.15 -16.31
C LEU A 196 65.53 27.50 -17.30
N ARG A 197 65.77 27.43 -18.62
CA ARG A 197 64.72 27.63 -19.64
C ARG A 197 63.77 26.43 -19.76
N MET A 198 64.27 25.20 -19.61
CA MET A 198 63.43 24.00 -19.54
C MET A 198 62.52 24.04 -18.30
N ILE A 199 63.05 24.41 -17.13
CA ILE A 199 62.27 24.57 -15.89
C ILE A 199 61.20 25.68 -16.05
N GLN A 200 61.54 26.82 -16.65
CA GLN A 200 60.60 27.94 -16.89
C GLN A 200 59.44 27.62 -17.84
N LEU A 201 59.60 26.69 -18.79
CA LEU A 201 58.52 26.22 -19.69
C LEU A 201 57.76 24.99 -19.14
N SER A 202 58.42 24.16 -18.32
CA SER A 202 57.79 23.00 -17.70
C SER A 202 56.84 23.37 -16.56
N ILE A 203 57.03 24.50 -15.87
CA ILE A 203 56.11 24.94 -14.80
C ILE A 203 54.72 25.32 -15.35
N PRO A 204 54.58 26.17 -16.39
CA PRO A 204 53.27 26.45 -17.01
C PRO A 204 52.60 25.21 -17.61
N ALA A 205 53.37 24.33 -18.25
CA ALA A 205 52.86 23.08 -18.81
C ALA A 205 52.38 22.12 -17.71
N LEU A 206 53.14 22.01 -16.61
CA LEU A 206 52.75 21.23 -15.44
C LEU A 206 51.51 21.84 -14.76
N LEU A 207 51.41 23.16 -14.66
CA LEU A 207 50.23 23.85 -14.15
C LEU A 207 49.01 23.65 -15.05
N LEU A 208 49.17 23.63 -16.38
CA LEU A 208 48.10 23.30 -17.33
C LEU A 208 47.68 21.83 -17.24
N VAL A 209 48.63 20.91 -17.06
CA VAL A 209 48.34 19.48 -16.84
C VAL A 209 47.64 19.28 -15.50
N ILE A 210 48.07 19.96 -14.43
CA ILE A 210 47.40 19.92 -13.12
C ILE A 210 46.00 20.54 -13.23
N ALA A 211 45.85 21.68 -13.90
CA ALA A 211 44.54 22.30 -14.14
C ALA A 211 43.63 21.38 -14.97
N ALA A 212 44.14 20.73 -16.02
CA ALA A 212 43.40 19.75 -16.79
C ALA A 212 43.03 18.53 -15.95
N LEU A 213 43.96 17.98 -15.16
CA LEU A 213 43.70 16.86 -14.24
C LEU A 213 42.70 17.23 -13.13
N MET A 214 42.61 18.50 -12.75
CA MET A 214 41.60 19.01 -11.80
C MET A 214 40.25 19.28 -12.47
N LEU A 215 40.22 19.68 -13.75
CA LEU A 215 38.99 20.04 -14.48
C LEU A 215 38.33 18.85 -15.19
N ILE A 216 39.09 17.85 -15.61
CA ILE A 216 38.58 16.66 -16.33
C ILE A 216 37.59 15.86 -15.46
N PRO A 217 37.86 15.54 -14.17
CA PRO A 217 36.92 14.78 -13.35
C PRO A 217 35.54 15.45 -13.17
N PRO A 218 35.42 16.73 -12.75
CA PRO A 218 34.12 17.38 -12.61
C PRO A 218 33.43 17.61 -13.97
N TRP A 219 34.18 17.82 -15.05
CA TRP A 219 33.62 17.90 -16.39
C TRP A 219 33.03 16.55 -16.83
N ARG A 220 33.73 15.44 -16.62
CA ARG A 220 33.22 14.09 -16.92
C ARG A 220 31.98 13.74 -16.12
N GLU A 221 31.95 14.05 -14.82
CA GLU A 221 30.76 13.81 -13.99
C GLU A 221 29.58 14.69 -14.42
N LYS A 222 29.82 15.93 -14.86
CA LYS A 222 28.78 16.80 -15.41
C LYS A 222 28.20 16.25 -16.73
N GLU A 223 29.05 15.78 -17.64
CA GLU A 223 28.62 15.12 -18.87
C GLU A 223 27.88 13.81 -18.59
N HIS A 224 28.34 13.02 -17.62
CA HIS A 224 27.65 11.80 -17.18
C HIS A 224 26.28 12.12 -16.56
N ALA A 225 26.20 13.15 -15.72
CA ALA A 225 24.93 13.58 -15.12
C ALA A 225 23.93 14.02 -16.20
N ARG A 226 24.39 14.72 -17.24
CA ARG A 226 23.54 15.23 -18.32
C ARG A 226 23.11 14.15 -19.31
N ASN A 227 24.04 13.30 -19.73
CA ASN A 227 23.82 12.38 -20.84
C ASN A 227 23.42 10.97 -20.39
N VAL A 228 23.59 10.63 -19.11
CA VAL A 228 23.26 9.31 -18.56
C VAL A 228 22.25 9.41 -17.42
N LEU A 229 22.58 10.13 -16.34
CA LEU A 229 21.70 10.16 -15.15
C LEU A 229 20.36 10.83 -15.44
N LEU A 230 20.35 11.98 -16.13
CA LEU A 230 19.12 12.72 -16.38
C LEU A 230 18.11 11.94 -17.26
N PRO A 231 18.51 11.32 -18.39
CA PRO A 231 17.63 10.42 -19.14
C PRO A 231 17.13 9.22 -18.32
N GLU A 232 18.01 8.59 -17.52
CA GLU A 232 17.59 7.49 -16.65
C GLU A 232 16.57 7.95 -15.59
N ILE A 233 16.76 9.12 -14.98
CA ILE A 233 15.80 9.70 -14.02
C ILE A 233 14.47 9.98 -14.70
N GLN A 234 14.47 10.54 -15.92
CA GLN A 234 13.25 10.79 -16.69
C GLN A 234 12.46 9.50 -16.95
N ASP A 235 13.15 8.48 -17.44
CA ASP A 235 12.57 7.18 -17.78
C ASP A 235 12.10 6.42 -16.53
N MET A 236 12.88 6.45 -15.44
CA MET A 236 12.46 5.93 -14.14
C MET A 236 11.22 6.69 -13.63
N THR A 237 11.22 8.02 -13.63
CA THR A 237 10.05 8.81 -13.18
C THR A 237 8.79 8.51 -14.01
N ALA A 238 8.95 8.24 -15.31
CA ALA A 238 7.83 7.91 -16.19
C ALA A 238 7.22 6.52 -15.92
N ARG A 239 8.03 5.57 -15.43
CA ARG A 239 7.61 4.18 -15.15
C ARG A 239 7.25 3.95 -13.69
N MET A 240 7.78 4.77 -12.79
CA MET A 240 7.64 4.58 -11.36
C MET A 240 6.32 5.14 -10.86
N PHE A 241 5.62 4.31 -10.08
CA PHE A 241 4.38 4.69 -9.42
C PHE A 241 4.62 5.53 -8.15
N ARG A 242 5.75 5.29 -7.46
CA ARG A 242 6.22 6.00 -6.27
C ARG A 242 7.70 6.32 -6.42
N SER A 243 8.16 7.41 -5.78
CA SER A 243 9.59 7.62 -5.62
C SER A 243 10.17 6.58 -4.66
N ASN A 244 11.48 6.41 -4.68
CA ASN A 244 12.21 5.56 -3.73
C ASN A 244 13.65 6.07 -3.59
N ARG A 245 14.42 5.44 -2.71
CA ARG A 245 15.84 5.72 -2.52
C ARG A 245 16.66 5.71 -3.80
N GLN A 246 16.41 4.78 -4.73
CA GLN A 246 17.26 4.63 -5.92
C GLN A 246 17.15 5.84 -6.85
N ILE A 247 15.93 6.26 -7.18
CA ILE A 247 15.72 7.44 -8.03
C ILE A 247 16.12 8.72 -7.30
N PHE A 248 15.89 8.78 -5.99
CA PHE A 248 16.34 9.89 -5.15
C PHE A 248 17.86 10.05 -5.20
N ASP A 249 18.62 8.97 -5.02
CA ASP A 249 20.09 9.01 -5.05
C ASP A 249 20.62 9.47 -6.40
N LYS A 250 20.03 8.98 -7.49
CA LYS A 250 20.36 9.43 -8.85
C LYS A 250 20.06 10.92 -9.03
N ALA A 251 18.90 11.39 -8.56
CA ALA A 251 18.52 12.79 -8.64
C ALA A 251 19.44 13.70 -7.80
N MET A 252 19.80 13.30 -6.58
CA MET A 252 20.75 14.05 -5.73
C MET A 252 22.16 14.07 -6.34
N LYS A 253 22.60 12.96 -6.95
CA LYS A 253 23.87 12.92 -7.71
C LYS A 253 23.82 13.85 -8.91
N ALA A 254 22.75 13.83 -9.69
CA ALA A 254 22.57 14.70 -10.86
C ALA A 254 22.53 16.18 -10.45
N GLU A 255 21.79 16.52 -9.39
CA GLU A 255 21.64 17.90 -8.90
C GLU A 255 22.98 18.52 -8.49
N ARG A 256 23.89 17.73 -7.90
CA ARG A 256 25.23 18.19 -7.53
C ARG A 256 26.02 18.76 -8.71
N TYR A 257 25.85 18.20 -9.90
CA TYR A 257 26.56 18.63 -11.12
C TYR A 257 25.70 19.51 -12.04
N LEU A 258 24.38 19.47 -11.87
CA LEU A 258 23.37 20.15 -12.68
C LEU A 258 22.33 20.91 -11.81
N PRO A 259 22.76 21.81 -10.91
CA PRO A 259 21.87 22.39 -9.89
C PRO A 259 20.73 23.27 -10.43
N ASN A 260 20.89 23.81 -11.65
CA ASN A 260 19.90 24.69 -12.30
C ASN A 260 19.36 24.08 -13.60
N ASP A 261 19.46 22.76 -13.77
CA ASP A 261 18.92 22.12 -14.96
C ASP A 261 17.37 22.17 -14.94
N PRO A 262 16.72 22.66 -16.01
CA PRO A 262 15.28 22.86 -16.03
C PRO A 262 14.51 21.54 -15.97
N THR A 263 15.07 20.47 -16.54
CA THR A 263 14.46 19.14 -16.52
C THR A 263 14.49 18.59 -15.10
N LEU A 264 15.66 18.65 -14.45
CA LEU A 264 15.80 18.17 -13.08
C LEU A 264 14.94 18.99 -12.11
N THR A 265 14.89 20.31 -12.28
CA THR A 265 14.02 21.21 -11.49
C THR A 265 12.54 20.81 -11.58
N LYS A 266 12.09 20.37 -12.77
CA LYS A 266 10.72 19.90 -13.00
C LYS A 266 10.45 18.52 -12.38
N LEU A 267 11.44 17.62 -12.34
CA LEU A 267 11.30 16.25 -11.83
C LEU A 267 11.50 16.13 -10.32
N LEU A 268 12.31 17.00 -9.71
CA LEU A 268 12.62 16.93 -8.29
C LEU A 268 11.38 16.88 -7.37
N PRO A 269 10.30 17.65 -7.60
CA PRO A 269 9.10 17.58 -6.77
C PRO A 269 8.38 16.22 -6.81
N SER A 270 8.53 15.42 -7.87
CA SER A 270 7.98 14.04 -7.90
C SER A 270 8.92 13.00 -7.27
N ILE A 271 10.19 13.35 -7.05
CA ILE A 271 11.23 12.44 -6.57
C ILE A 271 11.53 12.66 -5.08
N ALA A 272 11.59 13.90 -4.63
CA ALA A 272 12.02 14.28 -3.29
C ALA A 272 10.97 15.13 -2.57
N ASN A 273 10.91 15.00 -1.25
CA ASN A 273 10.29 16.00 -0.38
C ASN A 273 11.33 16.57 0.60
N THR A 274 10.96 17.58 1.36
CA THR A 274 11.79 18.15 2.42
C THR A 274 11.27 17.84 3.81
N VAL A 275 12.22 17.57 4.72
CA VAL A 275 12.00 17.30 6.14
C VAL A 275 12.68 18.40 6.97
N SER A 276 11.95 18.92 7.95
CA SER A 276 12.44 19.81 9.00
C SER A 276 12.02 19.23 10.36
N ILE A 277 13.01 18.98 11.22
CA ILE A 277 12.77 18.36 12.53
C ILE A 277 13.51 19.17 13.58
N GLU A 278 12.78 19.61 14.59
CA GLU A 278 13.31 20.24 15.77
C GLU A 278 13.09 19.30 16.96
N THR A 279 14.05 19.22 17.88
CA THR A 279 13.92 18.40 19.09
C THR A 279 14.18 19.22 20.34
N GLU A 280 13.53 18.82 21.43
CA GLU A 280 13.83 19.31 22.77
C GLU A 280 14.37 18.17 23.65
N PRO A 281 15.66 18.23 24.09
CA PRO A 281 16.68 19.21 23.70
C PRO A 281 17.16 19.04 22.25
N ALA A 282 17.75 20.10 21.70
CA ALA A 282 18.36 20.10 20.37
C ALA A 282 19.60 19.19 20.30
N GLY A 283 20.10 18.93 19.08
CA GLY A 283 21.30 18.13 18.85
C GLY A 283 21.05 16.63 18.90
N ALA A 284 19.94 16.18 18.31
CA ALA A 284 19.62 14.77 18.11
C ALA A 284 19.95 14.38 16.66
N GLU A 285 20.49 13.17 16.47
CA GLU A 285 20.75 12.63 15.13
C GLU A 285 19.47 12.08 14.54
N VAL A 286 19.18 12.43 13.29
CA VAL A 286 18.02 11.93 12.56
C VAL A 286 18.48 10.99 11.47
N PHE A 287 17.86 9.82 11.41
CA PHE A 287 18.10 8.80 10.41
C PHE A 287 16.83 8.46 9.65
N TRP A 288 16.97 7.99 8.42
CA TRP A 288 15.87 7.51 7.59
C TRP A 288 16.24 6.25 6.81
N LYS A 289 15.23 5.45 6.44
CA LYS A 289 15.29 4.38 5.44
C LYS A 289 13.92 4.15 4.80
N ASP A 290 13.90 3.46 3.66
CA ASP A 290 12.66 3.07 3.00
C ASP A 290 11.84 2.16 3.92
N TYR A 291 10.52 2.30 3.88
CA TYR A 291 9.67 1.58 4.83
C TYR A 291 9.54 0.08 4.52
N ASP A 292 9.47 -0.26 3.24
CA ASP A 292 9.27 -1.62 2.70
C ASP A 292 10.54 -2.49 2.74
N THR A 293 11.72 -1.90 3.00
CA THR A 293 13.00 -2.61 3.11
C THR A 293 13.62 -2.46 4.51
N PRO A 294 12.97 -2.97 5.57
CA PRO A 294 13.35 -2.72 6.96
C PRO A 294 14.76 -3.23 7.34
N THR A 295 15.34 -4.15 6.56
CA THR A 295 16.67 -4.73 6.82
C THR A 295 17.82 -3.88 6.27
N ILE A 296 17.55 -2.81 5.52
CA ILE A 296 18.60 -1.95 4.97
C ILE A 296 19.15 -1.00 6.03
N ASP A 297 20.41 -0.60 5.86
CA ASP A 297 21.08 0.34 6.75
C ASP A 297 20.42 1.72 6.76
N TRP A 298 20.35 2.28 7.96
CA TRP A 298 19.94 3.65 8.24
C TRP A 298 20.84 4.69 7.54
N ARG A 299 20.24 5.76 7.04
CA ARG A 299 20.95 6.91 6.46
C ARG A 299 20.75 8.15 7.30
N SER A 300 21.83 8.89 7.54
CA SER A 300 21.72 10.16 8.27
C SER A 300 21.01 11.23 7.43
N ALA A 301 19.99 11.87 8.01
CA ALA A 301 19.42 13.13 7.55
C ALA A 301 20.16 14.35 8.14
N GLY A 302 20.91 14.16 9.22
CA GLY A 302 21.70 15.18 9.91
C GLY A 302 21.38 15.28 11.40
N ILE A 303 21.60 16.45 11.99
CA ILE A 303 21.44 16.72 13.43
C ILE A 303 20.42 17.86 13.63
N THR A 304 19.50 17.71 14.57
CA THR A 304 18.49 18.74 14.87
C THR A 304 19.09 20.00 15.50
N PRO A 305 18.56 21.20 15.19
CA PRO A 305 17.43 21.49 14.30
C PRO A 305 17.74 21.26 12.81
N LEU A 306 16.96 20.41 12.15
CA LEU A 306 17.02 20.15 10.71
C LEU A 306 16.07 21.07 9.96
N LYS A 307 16.52 21.63 8.84
CA LYS A 307 15.70 22.51 8.01
C LYS A 307 15.79 22.11 6.54
N ASN A 308 14.64 21.79 5.95
CA ASN A 308 14.46 21.50 4.54
C ASN A 308 15.41 20.44 3.95
N VAL A 309 15.77 19.42 4.71
CA VAL A 309 16.61 18.33 4.22
C VAL A 309 15.82 17.48 3.23
N LYS A 310 16.39 17.24 2.04
CA LYS A 310 15.73 16.42 1.03
C LYS A 310 15.76 14.95 1.42
N VAL A 311 14.62 14.29 1.28
CA VAL A 311 14.41 12.85 1.44
C VAL A 311 13.60 12.31 0.26
N PRO A 312 13.60 11.00 -0.02
CA PRO A 312 12.72 10.42 -1.03
C PRO A 312 11.25 10.76 -0.74
N ARG A 313 10.49 11.04 -1.80
CA ARG A 313 9.04 11.25 -1.72
C ARG A 313 8.30 9.90 -1.63
N ASP A 314 8.41 9.24 -0.48
CA ASP A 314 7.77 7.95 -0.17
C ASP A 314 7.40 7.84 1.32
N TYR A 315 6.78 6.73 1.73
CA TYR A 315 6.59 6.39 3.15
C TYR A 315 7.92 5.92 3.75
N LEU A 316 8.38 6.62 4.79
CA LEU A 316 9.72 6.41 5.35
C LEU A 316 9.65 5.99 6.81
N ARG A 317 10.66 5.21 7.21
CA ARG A 317 11.01 5.01 8.62
C ARG A 317 12.00 6.10 9.00
N LEU A 318 11.76 6.78 10.11
CA LEU A 318 12.69 7.70 10.74
C LEU A 318 13.06 7.20 12.13
N GLU A 319 14.31 7.47 12.50
CA GLU A 319 14.80 7.30 13.88
C GLU A 319 15.48 8.59 14.33
N VAL A 320 15.11 9.07 15.52
CA VAL A 320 15.73 10.23 16.16
C VAL A 320 16.45 9.77 17.42
N ARG A 321 17.77 9.88 17.43
CA ARG A 321 18.66 9.34 18.46
C ARG A 321 19.39 10.46 19.18
N LYS A 322 19.47 10.36 20.50
CA LYS A 322 20.30 11.23 21.33
C LYS A 322 20.77 10.48 22.56
N SER A 323 22.08 10.52 22.83
CA SER A 323 22.67 9.88 24.01
C SER A 323 21.98 10.35 25.30
N GLY A 324 21.54 9.40 26.14
CA GLY A 324 20.82 9.67 27.39
C GLY A 324 19.30 9.85 27.24
N TYR A 325 18.77 9.76 26.02
CA TYR A 325 17.34 9.90 25.71
C TYR A 325 16.81 8.65 25.01
N GLN A 326 15.50 8.41 25.15
CA GLN A 326 14.81 7.38 24.39
C GLN A 326 14.84 7.70 22.90
N THR A 327 15.06 6.66 22.08
CA THR A 327 14.99 6.80 20.62
C THR A 327 13.53 6.97 20.20
N ILE A 328 13.27 7.95 19.34
CA ILE A 328 11.94 8.14 18.75
C ILE A 328 11.95 7.47 17.38
N GLU A 329 11.07 6.49 17.19
CA GLU A 329 10.79 5.90 15.89
C GLU A 329 9.53 6.54 15.30
N LEU A 330 9.57 6.90 14.03
CA LEU A 330 8.41 7.42 13.32
C LEU A 330 8.25 6.66 12.01
N ALA A 331 7.04 6.15 11.76
CA ALA A 331 6.60 5.92 10.40
C ALA A 331 5.89 7.20 10.02
N VAL A 332 6.49 7.97 9.12
CA VAL A 332 5.91 9.25 8.74
C VAL A 332 5.09 9.05 7.49
N PRO A 333 3.75 9.06 7.61
CA PRO A 333 2.92 9.37 6.49
C PRO A 333 3.23 10.82 6.15
N MET A 334 3.64 11.03 4.91
CA MET A 334 3.43 12.30 4.24
C MET A 334 1.91 12.56 4.14
N PHE A 335 1.18 12.84 5.23
CA PHE A 335 -0.18 13.35 5.11
C PHE A 335 -0.10 14.85 4.82
N SER A 336 -0.80 15.39 3.84
CA SER A 336 -2.01 14.92 3.16
C SER A 336 -1.74 14.79 1.65
N LEU A 337 -2.80 14.66 0.85
CA LEU A 337 -2.79 14.88 -0.60
C LEU A 337 -2.18 16.25 -1.03
N ARG A 338 -1.72 17.08 -0.08
CA ARG A 338 -0.99 18.34 -0.28
C ARG A 338 0.53 18.13 -0.19
N ILE A 339 1.23 18.65 -1.20
CA ILE A 339 2.69 18.79 -1.23
C ILE A 339 3.10 19.77 -0.10
N SER A 340 3.44 19.28 1.08
CA SER A 340 3.90 20.14 2.19
C SER A 340 5.16 19.60 2.88
N PRO A 341 6.09 20.47 3.32
CA PRO A 341 7.27 20.05 4.08
C PRO A 341 6.87 19.37 5.39
N ILE A 342 7.54 18.27 5.74
CA ILE A 342 7.38 17.66 7.07
C ILE A 342 8.01 18.60 8.09
N LYS A 343 7.23 19.05 9.08
CA LYS A 343 7.67 19.97 10.13
C LYS A 343 7.25 19.41 11.48
N GLU A 344 8.18 18.77 12.15
CA GLU A 344 7.93 18.16 13.45
C GLU A 344 8.72 18.85 14.55
N HIS A 345 8.06 19.07 15.68
CA HIS A 345 8.68 19.48 16.93
C HIS A 345 8.56 18.33 17.93
N LEU A 346 9.66 17.66 18.22
CA LEU A 346 9.69 16.40 18.95
C LEU A 346 10.28 16.59 20.35
N GLN A 347 9.50 16.28 21.38
CA GLN A 347 10.00 16.21 22.75
C GLN A 347 10.72 14.87 22.97
N MET A 348 11.99 14.92 23.36
CA MET A 348 12.76 13.72 23.72
C MET A 348 12.69 13.45 25.22
N ASP A 349 12.35 12.21 25.59
CA ASP A 349 12.32 11.80 26.98
C ASP A 349 13.66 11.18 27.41
N PRO A 350 14.26 11.61 28.53
CA PRO A 350 15.40 10.92 29.13
C PRO A 350 15.15 9.43 29.35
N LEU A 351 16.19 8.62 29.25
CA LEU A 351 16.11 7.18 29.54
C LEU A 351 15.54 6.95 30.95
N GLY A 352 14.58 6.03 31.06
CA GLY A 352 13.89 5.71 32.31
C GLY A 352 12.78 6.68 32.74
N LYS A 353 12.54 7.78 32.01
CA LYS A 353 11.45 8.72 32.33
C LYS A 353 10.06 8.17 31.99
N LEU A 354 9.91 7.54 30.82
CA LEU A 354 8.65 6.89 30.45
C LEU A 354 8.58 5.48 31.06
N PRO A 355 7.38 4.96 31.35
CA PRO A 355 7.19 3.55 31.66
C PRO A 355 7.82 2.67 30.57
N GLU A 356 8.31 1.50 30.97
CA GLU A 356 8.83 0.52 30.03
C GLU A 356 7.79 0.18 28.96
N ASN A 357 8.25 0.02 27.71
CA ASN A 357 7.42 -0.27 26.54
C ASN A 357 6.31 0.75 26.23
N MET A 358 6.40 2.00 26.70
CA MET A 358 5.48 3.06 26.28
C MET A 358 6.18 4.13 25.43
N VAL A 359 5.47 4.63 24.42
CA VAL A 359 5.90 5.73 23.56
C VAL A 359 5.00 6.95 23.75
N ARG A 360 5.56 8.14 23.58
CA ARG A 360 4.83 9.41 23.65
C ARG A 360 4.17 9.71 22.30
N VAL A 361 2.89 10.03 22.35
CA VAL A 361 2.11 10.52 21.22
C VAL A 361 1.78 12.00 21.49
N PRO A 362 2.31 12.94 20.69
CA PRO A 362 2.00 14.36 20.80
C PRO A 362 0.50 14.64 20.61
N ARG A 363 0.05 15.76 21.19
CA ARG A 363 -1.29 16.29 20.90
C ARG A 363 -1.46 16.52 19.40
N SER A 364 -2.58 16.08 18.84
CA SER A 364 -2.87 16.19 17.42
C SER A 364 -4.36 16.39 17.14
N THR A 365 -4.67 16.99 15.99
CA THR A 365 -6.01 16.92 15.40
C THR A 365 -6.03 15.74 14.44
N THR A 366 -6.73 14.67 14.81
CA THR A 366 -6.76 13.40 14.10
C THR A 366 -7.98 13.31 13.20
N ASP A 367 -7.76 13.09 11.90
CA ASP A 367 -8.82 12.62 10.99
C ASP A 367 -9.12 11.15 11.29
N ILE A 368 -10.41 10.80 11.37
CA ILE A 368 -10.82 9.41 11.64
C ILE A 368 -10.98 8.70 10.31
N GLN A 369 -9.95 7.97 9.90
CA GLN A 369 -9.93 7.20 8.65
C GLN A 369 -10.21 5.72 8.91
N ILE A 370 -11.28 5.45 9.63
CA ILE A 370 -11.74 4.09 9.94
C ILE A 370 -13.14 3.99 9.36
N VAL A 371 -13.34 3.00 8.48
CA VAL A 371 -14.57 2.85 7.70
C VAL A 371 -15.77 2.70 8.61
N GLY A 372 -16.75 3.59 8.46
CA GLY A 372 -17.98 3.71 9.26
C GLY A 372 -17.88 4.63 10.49
N LEU A 373 -16.76 5.33 10.68
CA LEU A 373 -16.53 6.26 11.79
C LEU A 373 -16.04 7.65 11.34
N GLU A 374 -15.95 7.90 10.03
CA GLU A 374 -15.38 9.09 9.41
C GLU A 374 -16.06 10.37 9.89
N LYS A 375 -17.38 10.33 10.09
CA LYS A 375 -18.19 11.46 10.60
C LYS A 375 -17.74 12.01 11.96
N TYR A 376 -16.92 11.27 12.71
CA TYR A 376 -16.40 11.68 14.01
C TYR A 376 -15.05 12.42 13.92
N GLY A 377 -14.47 12.53 12.72
CA GLY A 377 -13.29 13.35 12.43
C GLY A 377 -13.64 14.74 11.87
N PRO A 378 -12.71 15.71 11.92
CA PRO A 378 -11.47 15.69 12.69
C PRO A 378 -11.74 15.80 14.21
N ARG A 379 -10.88 15.19 15.04
CA ARG A 379 -10.99 15.21 16.50
C ARG A 379 -9.68 15.64 17.15
N ASP A 380 -9.77 16.54 18.12
CA ASP A 380 -8.63 16.91 18.96
C ASP A 380 -8.31 15.78 19.97
N VAL A 381 -7.08 15.25 19.89
CA VAL A 381 -6.56 14.21 20.76
C VAL A 381 -5.40 14.79 21.58
N PRO A 382 -5.55 14.95 22.91
CA PRO A 382 -4.46 15.42 23.78
C PRO A 382 -3.25 14.52 23.73
N GLU A 383 -2.12 15.02 24.25
CA GLU A 383 -0.93 14.20 24.42
C GLU A 383 -1.19 13.00 25.34
N PHE A 384 -0.64 11.83 25.00
CA PHE A 384 -0.74 10.61 25.79
C PHE A 384 0.46 9.69 25.60
N LEU A 385 0.59 8.69 26.45
CA LEU A 385 1.49 7.55 26.27
C LEU A 385 0.68 6.33 25.82
N ILE A 386 1.24 5.53 24.93
CA ILE A 386 0.65 4.26 24.49
C ILE A 386 1.69 3.14 24.57
N ASP A 387 1.23 1.93 24.88
CA ASP A 387 2.07 0.74 24.79
C ASP A 387 2.56 0.54 23.34
N ARG A 388 3.87 0.33 23.22
CA ARG A 388 4.57 0.05 21.95
C ARG A 388 4.08 -1.23 21.30
N PHE A 389 3.67 -2.19 22.13
CA PHE A 389 3.24 -3.54 21.76
C PHE A 389 1.89 -3.85 22.40
N GLU A 390 1.22 -4.87 21.88
CA GLU A 390 0.07 -5.50 22.54
C GLU A 390 0.48 -6.10 23.89
N VAL A 391 -0.47 -6.21 24.83
CA VAL A 391 -0.20 -6.87 26.12
C VAL A 391 0.15 -8.34 25.88
N THR A 392 1.27 -8.78 26.40
CA THR A 392 1.75 -10.16 26.21
C THR A 392 1.10 -11.15 27.18
N ASN A 393 1.13 -12.44 26.84
CA ASN A 393 0.71 -13.51 27.74
C ASN A 393 1.47 -13.48 29.07
N LYS A 394 2.78 -13.19 29.06
CA LYS A 394 3.60 -13.07 30.27
C LYS A 394 3.11 -11.95 31.19
N GLU A 395 2.83 -10.79 30.63
CA GLU A 395 2.33 -9.64 31.39
C GLU A 395 0.93 -9.93 31.96
N PHE A 396 0.04 -10.50 31.16
CA PHE A 396 -1.30 -10.87 31.63
C PHE A 396 -1.23 -11.97 32.71
N LYS A 397 -0.28 -12.90 32.61
CA LYS A 397 -0.06 -13.93 33.64
C LYS A 397 0.34 -13.32 34.98
N ALA A 398 1.13 -12.25 34.98
CA ALA A 398 1.44 -11.51 36.21
C ALA A 398 0.19 -10.89 36.85
N PHE A 399 -0.78 -10.44 36.06
CA PHE A 399 -2.09 -10.01 36.56
C PHE A 399 -2.89 -11.18 37.16
N VAL A 400 -2.93 -12.34 36.50
CA VAL A 400 -3.59 -13.54 37.03
C VAL A 400 -2.97 -13.95 38.38
N ASP A 401 -1.63 -13.99 38.45
CA ASP A 401 -0.88 -14.40 39.63
C ASP A 401 -0.99 -13.40 40.79
N ALA A 402 -1.21 -12.12 40.49
CA ALA A 402 -1.53 -11.08 41.48
C ALA A 402 -2.99 -11.14 42.00
N GLY A 403 -3.73 -12.21 41.67
CA GLY A 403 -5.12 -12.38 42.05
C GLY A 403 -6.10 -11.63 41.14
N GLY A 404 -5.78 -11.50 39.84
CA GLY A 404 -6.61 -10.79 38.87
C GLY A 404 -8.09 -11.20 38.85
N TYR A 405 -8.37 -12.47 39.11
CA TYR A 405 -9.73 -13.03 39.17
C TYR A 405 -10.30 -13.20 40.59
N THR A 406 -9.58 -12.76 41.62
CA THR A 406 -10.01 -12.86 43.03
C THR A 406 -10.01 -11.52 43.76
N ASN A 407 -9.27 -10.54 43.27
CA ASN A 407 -9.17 -9.21 43.84
C ASN A 407 -10.17 -8.25 43.17
N ALA A 408 -11.27 -7.98 43.87
CA ALA A 408 -12.33 -7.10 43.38
C ALA A 408 -11.86 -5.65 43.10
N ALA A 409 -10.73 -5.20 43.67
CA ALA A 409 -10.22 -3.85 43.47
C ALA A 409 -9.79 -3.57 42.02
N TYR A 410 -9.48 -4.60 41.22
CA TYR A 410 -9.13 -4.43 39.81
C TYR A 410 -10.36 -4.25 38.90
N TRP A 411 -11.54 -4.70 39.35
CA TRP A 411 -12.77 -4.72 38.57
C TRP A 411 -13.57 -3.44 38.78
N THR A 412 -13.06 -2.33 38.23
CA THR A 412 -13.59 -0.98 38.47
C THR A 412 -14.80 -0.61 37.63
N VAL A 413 -15.17 -1.43 36.63
CA VAL A 413 -16.31 -1.21 35.73
C VAL A 413 -17.40 -2.26 35.99
N PRO A 414 -18.68 -1.86 36.16
CA PRO A 414 -19.78 -2.82 36.28
C PRO A 414 -19.89 -3.74 35.07
N ILE A 415 -19.89 -5.05 35.31
CA ILE A 415 -19.99 -6.07 34.26
C ILE A 415 -21.45 -6.23 33.83
N ARG A 416 -21.69 -6.20 32.52
CA ARG A 416 -23.02 -6.34 31.93
C ARG A 416 -23.07 -7.51 30.96
N ASP A 417 -24.24 -8.15 30.92
CA ASP A 417 -24.64 -9.15 29.93
C ASP A 417 -25.88 -8.58 29.22
N GLY A 418 -25.67 -8.01 28.02
CA GLY A 418 -26.63 -7.13 27.39
C GLY A 418 -26.94 -5.92 28.28
N SER A 419 -28.24 -5.68 28.53
CA SER A 419 -28.69 -4.55 29.35
C SER A 419 -28.53 -4.75 30.86
N LYS A 420 -28.27 -5.98 31.32
CA LYS A 420 -28.31 -6.34 32.75
C LYS A 420 -26.92 -6.30 33.37
N VAL A 421 -26.78 -5.60 34.50
CA VAL A 421 -25.58 -5.71 35.34
C VAL A 421 -25.60 -7.06 36.04
N ILE A 422 -24.50 -7.81 35.98
CA ILE A 422 -24.35 -9.09 36.66
C ILE A 422 -23.42 -8.96 37.88
N PRO A 423 -23.67 -9.70 38.98
CA PRO A 423 -22.78 -9.72 40.14
C PRO A 423 -21.35 -10.12 39.76
N LEU A 424 -20.35 -9.45 40.35
CA LEU A 424 -18.94 -9.67 40.00
C LEU A 424 -18.53 -11.14 40.15
N ASN A 425 -18.88 -11.79 41.26
CA ASN A 425 -18.60 -13.22 41.47
C ASN A 425 -19.19 -14.12 40.38
N ALA A 426 -20.41 -13.82 39.91
CA ALA A 426 -21.05 -14.56 38.82
C ALA A 426 -20.36 -14.32 37.47
N ALA A 427 -19.84 -13.12 37.24
CA ALA A 427 -19.05 -12.81 36.05
C ALA A 427 -17.68 -13.49 36.07
N LEU A 428 -16.94 -13.41 37.18
CA LEU A 428 -15.63 -14.05 37.33
C LEU A 428 -15.70 -15.57 37.14
N ALA A 429 -16.80 -16.20 37.58
CA ALA A 429 -17.04 -17.62 37.35
C ALA A 429 -17.20 -17.99 35.86
N ARG A 430 -17.47 -17.02 34.97
CA ARG A 430 -17.52 -17.21 33.51
C ARG A 430 -16.16 -16.99 32.84
N PHE A 431 -15.23 -16.30 33.51
CA PHE A 431 -13.92 -15.97 32.93
C PHE A 431 -12.92 -17.09 33.20
N THR A 432 -13.19 -18.23 32.56
CA THR A 432 -12.35 -19.41 32.64
C THR A 432 -11.69 -19.74 31.30
N ASP A 433 -10.54 -20.39 31.42
CA ASP A 433 -9.79 -21.03 30.35
C ASP A 433 -10.47 -22.33 29.87
N ARG A 434 -9.86 -23.01 28.90
CA ARG A 434 -10.43 -24.26 28.31
C ARG A 434 -10.55 -25.40 29.32
N THR A 435 -9.86 -25.31 30.46
CA THR A 435 -9.86 -26.32 31.53
C THR A 435 -10.70 -25.91 32.74
N ASN A 436 -11.52 -24.87 32.61
CA ASN A 436 -12.37 -24.30 33.66
C ASN A 436 -11.60 -23.66 34.83
N ARG A 437 -10.37 -23.19 34.59
CA ARG A 437 -9.60 -22.41 35.58
C ARG A 437 -9.70 -20.91 35.25
N PRO A 438 -9.61 -20.00 36.24
CA PRO A 438 -9.65 -18.56 35.96
C PRO A 438 -8.53 -18.15 34.99
N GLY A 439 -8.89 -17.48 33.88
CA GLY A 439 -7.93 -17.10 32.86
C GLY A 439 -8.55 -16.80 31.48
N PRO A 440 -7.74 -16.31 30.52
CA PRO A 440 -8.12 -16.12 29.13
C PRO A 440 -8.69 -17.39 28.49
N ALA A 441 -9.64 -17.24 27.57
CA ALA A 441 -10.34 -18.35 26.93
C ALA A 441 -9.45 -19.23 26.02
N THR A 442 -8.28 -18.75 25.63
CA THR A 442 -7.30 -19.47 24.79
C THR A 442 -6.29 -20.26 25.62
N TRP A 443 -6.27 -20.09 26.94
CA TRP A 443 -5.32 -20.73 27.84
C TRP A 443 -5.80 -22.12 28.29
N GLU A 444 -4.89 -22.87 28.89
CA GLU A 444 -5.12 -24.20 29.45
C GLU A 444 -4.39 -24.35 30.79
N ALA A 445 -4.99 -25.10 31.72
CA ALA A 445 -4.41 -25.38 33.04
C ALA A 445 -3.99 -24.13 33.85
N GLY A 446 -4.61 -22.98 33.60
CA GLY A 446 -4.33 -21.69 34.24
C GLY A 446 -3.12 -20.94 33.65
N SER A 447 -2.65 -21.33 32.45
CA SER A 447 -1.49 -20.72 31.80
C SER A 447 -1.61 -20.66 30.27
N TYR A 448 -0.82 -19.78 29.67
CA TYR A 448 -0.63 -19.72 28.22
C TYR A 448 0.18 -20.93 27.71
N PRO A 449 0.09 -21.27 26.40
CA PRO A 449 0.89 -22.33 25.79
C PRO A 449 2.41 -22.10 25.93
N ASP A 450 3.18 -23.17 26.08
CA ASP A 450 4.65 -23.09 26.19
C ASP A 450 5.27 -22.36 24.98
N GLY A 451 6.19 -21.43 25.26
CA GLY A 451 6.85 -20.61 24.22
C GLY A 451 6.01 -19.43 23.70
N ALA A 452 4.80 -19.22 24.22
CA ALA A 452 3.92 -18.10 23.84
C ALA A 452 4.06 -16.88 24.77
N GLU A 453 5.10 -16.81 25.62
CA GLU A 453 5.23 -15.76 26.64
C GLU A 453 5.22 -14.33 26.06
N ASN A 454 5.81 -14.15 24.87
CA ASN A 454 5.91 -12.87 24.17
C ASN A 454 4.85 -12.70 23.07
N GLN A 455 3.93 -13.66 22.90
CA GLN A 455 2.77 -13.47 22.02
C GLN A 455 1.74 -12.57 22.73
N PRO A 456 0.88 -11.84 21.99
CA PRO A 456 -0.19 -11.08 22.60
C PRO A 456 -1.13 -12.02 23.38
N VAL A 457 -1.62 -11.56 24.52
CA VAL A 457 -2.73 -12.24 25.19
C VAL A 457 -3.98 -12.08 24.34
N THR A 458 -4.64 -13.19 24.04
CA THR A 458 -5.90 -13.21 23.30
C THR A 458 -6.94 -14.05 24.04
N GLY A 459 -8.21 -14.02 23.59
CA GLY A 459 -9.29 -14.71 24.28
C GLY A 459 -9.73 -14.01 25.55
N VAL A 460 -9.56 -12.68 25.62
CA VAL A 460 -9.98 -11.86 26.76
C VAL A 460 -11.16 -10.98 26.39
N SER A 461 -12.04 -10.77 27.37
CA SER A 461 -13.16 -9.84 27.25
C SER A 461 -12.70 -8.39 27.42
N TRP A 462 -13.54 -7.44 27.01
CA TRP A 462 -13.29 -6.03 27.27
C TRP A 462 -13.16 -5.75 28.78
N TYR A 463 -13.92 -6.46 29.61
CA TYR A 463 -13.87 -6.32 31.07
C TYR A 463 -12.55 -6.84 31.67
N GLU A 464 -12.05 -7.98 31.18
CA GLU A 464 -10.73 -8.50 31.57
C GLU A 464 -9.60 -7.55 31.16
N ALA A 465 -9.68 -7.00 29.94
CA ALA A 465 -8.74 -6.00 29.45
C ALA A 465 -8.76 -4.72 30.31
N ALA A 466 -9.95 -4.23 30.67
CA ALA A 466 -10.11 -3.08 31.56
C ALA A 466 -9.61 -3.35 33.00
N ALA A 467 -9.83 -4.57 33.51
CA ALA A 467 -9.34 -4.97 34.83
C ALA A 467 -7.80 -5.05 34.87
N TYR A 468 -7.19 -5.62 33.83
CA TYR A 468 -5.74 -5.59 33.65
C TYR A 468 -5.22 -4.15 33.59
N ALA A 469 -5.85 -3.29 32.77
CA ALA A 469 -5.43 -1.89 32.65
C ALA A 469 -5.48 -1.19 34.03
N SER A 470 -6.51 -1.46 34.85
CA SER A 470 -6.60 -0.97 36.22
C SER A 470 -5.48 -1.49 37.11
N PHE A 471 -5.12 -2.79 37.00
CA PHE A 471 -4.02 -3.41 37.74
C PHE A 471 -2.67 -2.73 37.46
N VAL A 472 -2.40 -2.38 36.20
CA VAL A 472 -1.16 -1.69 35.81
C VAL A 472 -1.26 -0.16 35.85
N HIS A 473 -2.34 0.40 36.40
CA HIS A 473 -2.61 1.84 36.48
C HIS A 473 -2.59 2.57 35.12
N LYS A 474 -3.09 1.89 34.08
CA LYS A 474 -3.28 2.39 32.71
C LYS A 474 -4.78 2.35 32.34
N GLN A 475 -5.10 2.56 31.07
CA GLN A 475 -6.46 2.58 30.53
C GLN A 475 -6.47 1.96 29.13
N LEU A 476 -7.62 1.48 28.63
CA LEU A 476 -7.75 1.12 27.21
C LEU A 476 -7.76 2.39 26.33
N PRO A 477 -7.16 2.35 25.11
CA PRO A 477 -7.29 3.44 24.15
C PRO A 477 -8.76 3.65 23.79
N THR A 478 -9.18 4.89 23.54
CA THR A 478 -10.45 5.12 22.82
C THR A 478 -10.20 4.97 21.32
N VAL A 479 -11.25 4.86 20.50
CA VAL A 479 -11.08 4.83 19.04
C VAL A 479 -10.29 6.03 18.51
N PHE A 480 -10.38 7.19 19.16
CA PHE A 480 -9.65 8.40 18.79
C PHE A 480 -8.15 8.29 19.08
N HIS A 481 -7.78 7.69 20.22
CA HIS A 481 -6.36 7.41 20.52
C HIS A 481 -5.80 6.38 19.55
N TRP A 482 -6.59 5.35 19.22
CA TRP A 482 -6.21 4.31 18.27
C TRP A 482 -6.02 4.89 16.86
N ALA A 483 -6.98 5.69 16.37
CA ALA A 483 -6.90 6.36 15.07
C ALA A 483 -5.68 7.29 14.96
N ALA A 484 -5.30 7.97 16.05
CA ALA A 484 -4.16 8.88 16.06
C ALA A 484 -2.82 8.17 15.81
N VAL A 485 -2.74 6.86 16.06
CA VAL A 485 -1.50 6.08 15.87
C VAL A 485 -1.60 5.04 14.76
N ALA A 486 -2.79 4.54 14.41
CA ALA A 486 -2.93 3.42 13.49
C ALA A 486 -2.49 3.72 12.06
N ASP A 487 -2.72 4.95 11.57
CA ASP A 487 -2.35 5.35 10.22
C ASP A 487 -2.93 4.43 9.12
N THR A 488 -4.23 4.16 9.21
CA THR A 488 -5.00 3.31 8.27
C THR A 488 -4.96 3.79 6.81
N SER A 489 -4.53 5.03 6.53
CA SER A 489 -4.26 5.46 5.15
C SER A 489 -3.05 4.77 4.50
N ARG A 490 -2.18 4.17 5.32
CA ARG A 490 -0.91 3.54 4.91
C ARG A 490 -0.98 2.03 5.01
N SER A 491 -2.18 1.47 4.97
CA SER A 491 -2.43 0.03 4.95
C SER A 491 -1.61 -0.70 3.89
N GLU A 492 -1.35 -0.07 2.74
CA GLU A 492 -0.49 -0.64 1.70
C GLU A 492 0.96 -0.89 2.12
N PHE A 493 1.48 -0.17 3.13
CA PHE A 493 2.81 -0.37 3.70
C PHE A 493 2.77 -1.23 4.96
N LEU A 494 1.74 -1.04 5.79
CA LEU A 494 1.60 -1.71 7.07
C LEU A 494 1.20 -3.18 6.90
N LEU A 495 0.16 -3.46 6.11
CA LEU A 495 -0.43 -4.79 6.00
C LEU A 495 0.54 -5.87 5.50
N PRO A 496 1.40 -5.62 4.49
CA PRO A 496 2.37 -6.63 4.05
C PRO A 496 3.41 -7.02 5.11
N LEU A 497 3.61 -6.18 6.14
CA LEU A 497 4.57 -6.39 7.23
C LEU A 497 3.89 -6.77 8.55
N SER A 498 2.61 -7.16 8.49
CA SER A 498 1.73 -7.40 9.64
C SER A 498 1.23 -8.85 9.70
N ASN A 499 0.73 -9.29 10.85
CA ASN A 499 0.30 -10.68 11.04
C ASN A 499 -1.21 -10.89 10.76
N PHE A 500 -1.54 -11.26 9.52
CA PHE A 500 -2.86 -11.79 9.13
C PHE A 500 -2.73 -13.22 8.60
N SER A 501 -1.94 -14.05 9.30
CA SER A 501 -1.49 -15.34 8.76
C SER A 501 -2.53 -16.45 8.75
N HIS A 502 -3.64 -16.30 9.49
CA HIS A 502 -4.63 -17.33 9.80
C HIS A 502 -4.06 -18.59 10.46
N LYS A 503 -2.84 -18.53 11.03
CA LYS A 503 -2.17 -19.67 11.67
C LYS A 503 -2.04 -19.52 13.18
N SER A 504 -1.40 -18.43 13.61
CA SER A 504 -1.20 -18.13 15.04
C SER A 504 -0.82 -16.67 15.26
N PRO A 505 -0.92 -16.16 16.50
CA PRO A 505 -0.21 -14.96 16.90
C PRO A 505 1.31 -15.11 16.70
N SER A 506 1.97 -13.98 16.49
CA SER A 506 3.42 -13.85 16.48
C SER A 506 3.86 -13.16 17.78
N ALA A 507 5.13 -13.35 18.17
CA ALA A 507 5.68 -12.57 19.28
C ALA A 507 5.60 -11.07 18.96
N VAL A 508 5.18 -10.27 19.93
CA VAL A 508 5.05 -8.82 19.75
C VAL A 508 6.39 -8.21 19.35
N GLY A 509 6.37 -7.27 18.40
CA GLY A 509 7.56 -6.62 17.86
C GLY A 509 8.46 -7.49 17.00
N SER A 510 8.10 -8.76 16.74
CA SER A 510 8.90 -9.64 15.87
C SER A 510 8.74 -9.32 14.38
N LEU A 511 7.67 -8.62 14.02
CA LEU A 511 7.41 -8.14 12.68
C LEU A 511 7.89 -6.70 12.51
N ALA A 512 8.24 -6.35 11.28
CA ALA A 512 8.82 -5.05 10.97
C ALA A 512 7.76 -3.94 10.82
N GLY A 513 6.47 -4.26 10.74
CA GLY A 513 5.40 -3.26 10.59
C GLY A 513 5.22 -2.44 11.87
N PHE A 514 5.39 -1.12 11.77
CA PHE A 514 5.01 -0.18 12.82
C PHE A 514 4.38 1.07 12.22
N SER A 515 3.37 1.61 12.88
CA SER A 515 2.66 2.81 12.46
C SER A 515 3.31 4.08 13.02
N THR A 516 2.61 5.22 12.97
CA THR A 516 3.12 6.49 13.50
C THR A 516 3.58 6.35 14.97
N PHE A 517 4.69 7.00 15.32
CA PHE A 517 5.32 6.95 16.65
C PHE A 517 5.86 5.57 17.09
N GLY A 518 6.14 4.68 16.14
CA GLY A 518 6.84 3.42 16.43
C GLY A 518 5.96 2.45 17.22
N VAL A 519 4.65 2.48 16.97
CA VAL A 519 3.69 1.56 17.58
C VAL A 519 3.57 0.32 16.70
N TYR A 520 3.93 -0.83 17.24
CA TYR A 520 4.01 -2.10 16.51
C TYR A 520 2.71 -2.90 16.65
N ASP A 521 2.49 -3.79 15.68
CA ASP A 521 1.42 -4.80 15.72
C ASP A 521 -0.01 -4.23 15.85
N LEU A 522 -0.26 -2.97 15.41
CA LEU A 522 -1.62 -2.41 15.38
C LEU A 522 -2.50 -3.02 14.30
N ALA A 523 -1.87 -3.53 13.24
CA ALA A 523 -2.53 -4.24 12.16
C ALA A 523 -2.28 -5.74 12.35
N GLY A 524 -3.35 -6.50 12.51
CA GLY A 524 -3.24 -7.93 12.70
C GLY A 524 -2.72 -8.30 14.08
N ASN A 525 -2.20 -9.51 14.20
CA ASN A 525 -1.77 -10.15 15.44
C ASN A 525 -2.94 -10.34 16.42
N ALA A 526 -3.40 -9.34 17.16
CA ALA A 526 -4.65 -9.38 17.92
C ALA A 526 -5.56 -8.20 17.54
N ARG A 527 -6.88 -8.45 17.58
CA ARG A 527 -7.85 -7.36 17.59
C ARG A 527 -7.74 -6.63 18.92
N GLU A 528 -7.90 -5.32 18.91
CA GLU A 528 -7.64 -4.52 20.11
C GLU A 528 -8.91 -3.91 20.69
N TRP A 529 -9.24 -4.32 21.91
CA TRP A 529 -10.32 -3.68 22.66
C TRP A 529 -10.01 -2.20 22.91
N THR A 530 -10.94 -1.34 22.50
CA THR A 530 -10.93 0.08 22.85
C THR A 530 -11.92 0.36 23.97
N PHE A 531 -11.73 1.44 24.71
CA PHE A 531 -12.65 1.90 25.75
C PHE A 531 -14.03 2.28 25.18
N THR A 532 -14.09 2.72 23.93
CA THR A 532 -15.27 3.35 23.33
C THR A 532 -16.43 2.36 23.19
N GLN A 533 -17.61 2.79 23.64
CA GLN A 533 -18.87 2.08 23.47
C GLN A 533 -19.50 2.38 22.10
N SER A 534 -20.18 1.37 21.54
CA SER A 534 -20.99 1.55 20.33
C SER A 534 -22.48 1.72 20.68
N GLY A 535 -23.04 2.91 20.42
CA GLY A 535 -24.42 3.27 20.72
C GLY A 535 -24.82 3.05 22.18
N ASP A 536 -26.10 2.76 22.44
CA ASP A 536 -26.61 2.46 23.79
C ASP A 536 -26.51 0.96 24.15
N SER A 537 -25.65 0.21 23.45
CA SER A 537 -25.51 -1.24 23.59
C SER A 537 -24.32 -1.65 24.48
N ASP A 538 -24.25 -2.93 24.81
CA ASP A 538 -23.09 -3.54 25.50
C ASP A 538 -21.90 -3.78 24.55
N GLN A 539 -22.00 -3.34 23.30
CA GLN A 539 -20.95 -3.48 22.31
C GLN A 539 -19.81 -2.50 22.59
N ARG A 540 -18.59 -2.94 22.29
CA ARG A 540 -17.35 -2.15 22.37
C ARG A 540 -16.62 -2.24 21.05
N PHE A 541 -15.96 -1.16 20.66
CA PHE A 541 -15.11 -1.18 19.46
C PHE A 541 -13.88 -2.04 19.71
N ILE A 542 -13.59 -2.91 18.74
CA ILE A 542 -12.43 -3.79 18.74
C ILE A 542 -11.79 -3.70 17.34
N LEU A 543 -10.61 -3.10 17.26
CA LEU A 543 -10.03 -2.61 16.00
C LEU A 543 -8.77 -3.37 15.59
N GLY A 544 -8.22 -3.05 14.41
CA GLY A 544 -6.93 -3.53 13.92
C GLY A 544 -6.97 -4.85 13.14
N GLY A 545 -7.98 -5.69 13.41
CA GLY A 545 -8.03 -7.06 12.93
C GLY A 545 -7.00 -7.95 13.64
N GLY A 546 -7.32 -9.23 13.85
CA GLY A 546 -6.41 -10.19 14.46
C GLY A 546 -5.80 -11.15 13.44
N TRP A 547 -4.92 -12.02 13.90
CA TRP A 547 -4.24 -13.01 13.04
C TRP A 547 -5.21 -13.94 12.27
N THR A 548 -6.44 -14.12 12.76
CA THR A 548 -7.52 -14.90 12.12
C THR A 548 -8.32 -14.13 11.09
N ASP A 549 -8.19 -12.80 11.05
CA ASP A 549 -9.03 -11.92 10.23
C ASP A 549 -8.44 -11.70 8.85
N PRO A 550 -9.28 -11.37 7.86
CA PRO A 550 -8.77 -10.86 6.60
C PRO A 550 -8.12 -9.49 6.81
N SER A 551 -7.10 -9.17 6.02
CA SER A 551 -6.28 -7.96 6.19
C SER A 551 -7.05 -6.64 6.09
N TYR A 552 -8.19 -6.61 5.40
CA TYR A 552 -9.02 -5.40 5.30
C TYR A 552 -9.68 -5.02 6.63
N ALA A 553 -9.77 -5.94 7.60
CA ALA A 553 -10.31 -5.68 8.94
C ALA A 553 -9.52 -4.61 9.71
N PHE A 554 -8.31 -4.27 9.26
CA PHE A 554 -7.54 -3.15 9.79
C PHE A 554 -8.18 -1.78 9.48
N ASN A 555 -8.84 -1.65 8.33
CA ASN A 555 -9.48 -0.41 7.88
C ASN A 555 -10.93 -0.28 8.41
N ASP A 556 -11.60 -1.42 8.58
CA ASP A 556 -13.00 -1.47 9.00
C ASP A 556 -13.17 -1.14 10.49
N SER A 557 -14.20 -0.36 10.82
CA SER A 557 -14.68 -0.34 12.20
C SER A 557 -15.37 -1.66 12.53
N PHE A 558 -15.11 -2.16 13.74
CA PHE A 558 -15.68 -3.42 14.18
C PHE A 558 -16.05 -3.35 15.67
N THR A 559 -17.15 -4.02 16.02
CA THR A 559 -17.69 -4.03 17.39
C THR A 559 -18.12 -5.42 17.78
N GLN A 560 -18.00 -5.72 19.07
CA GLN A 560 -18.42 -7.00 19.65
C GLN A 560 -18.98 -6.79 21.06
N PRO A 561 -19.81 -7.72 21.59
CA PRO A 561 -20.27 -7.64 22.97
C PRO A 561 -19.08 -7.57 23.93
N ALA A 562 -19.15 -6.74 24.97
CA ALA A 562 -18.04 -6.56 25.91
C ALA A 562 -17.61 -7.86 26.64
N LEU A 563 -18.50 -8.85 26.72
CA LEU A 563 -18.21 -10.19 27.27
C LEU A 563 -17.60 -11.17 26.26
N ASN A 564 -17.52 -10.82 24.97
CA ASN A 564 -17.00 -11.69 23.94
C ASN A 564 -15.50 -11.96 24.15
N ARG A 565 -15.08 -13.22 24.07
CA ARG A 565 -13.71 -13.69 24.30
C ARG A 565 -13.16 -14.44 23.08
N GLY A 566 -13.41 -13.91 21.89
CA GLY A 566 -12.93 -14.49 20.64
C GLY A 566 -11.42 -14.72 20.66
N GLU A 567 -10.95 -15.74 19.94
CA GLU A 567 -9.56 -16.23 20.01
C GLU A 567 -8.49 -15.24 19.57
N SER A 568 -8.89 -14.17 18.89
CA SER A 568 -8.04 -13.06 18.46
C SER A 568 -8.27 -11.77 19.24
N ASN A 569 -9.16 -11.77 20.24
CA ASN A 569 -9.47 -10.56 21.00
C ASN A 569 -8.40 -10.34 22.07
N GLY A 570 -7.58 -9.32 21.87
CA GLY A 570 -6.55 -8.83 22.77
C GLY A 570 -6.73 -7.33 23.02
N PHE A 571 -5.65 -6.66 23.43
CA PHE A 571 -5.66 -5.22 23.71
C PHE A 571 -4.24 -4.67 23.96
N ARG A 572 -4.15 -3.35 23.95
CA ARG A 572 -3.02 -2.57 24.48
C ARG A 572 -3.52 -1.48 25.42
N CYS A 573 -2.64 -0.85 26.19
CA CYS A 573 -3.02 0.22 27.10
C CYS A 573 -2.43 1.59 26.72
N ILE A 574 -3.07 2.64 27.23
CA ILE A 574 -2.61 4.02 27.22
C ILE A 574 -2.47 4.57 28.64
N LYS A 575 -1.71 5.65 28.78
CA LYS A 575 -1.65 6.49 29.97
C LYS A 575 -1.77 7.96 29.55
N GLN A 576 -2.78 8.64 30.06
CA GLN A 576 -2.99 10.06 29.78
C GLN A 576 -2.33 10.95 30.84
N PHE A 577 -1.90 12.14 30.44
CA PHE A 577 -1.52 13.20 31.35
C PHE A 577 -2.79 13.85 31.92
N ALA A 578 -2.74 14.43 33.13
CA ALA A 578 -3.89 14.70 34.01
C ALA A 578 -4.90 15.79 33.55
N GLU A 579 -5.08 16.03 32.25
CA GLU A 579 -6.11 16.92 31.72
C GLU A 579 -7.47 16.22 31.66
N ARG A 580 -8.20 16.26 32.79
CA ARG A 580 -9.49 15.55 32.98
C ARG A 580 -10.60 15.92 31.99
N SER A 581 -10.63 17.13 31.43
CA SER A 581 -11.76 17.61 30.61
C SER A 581 -11.77 17.03 29.19
N ALA A 582 -10.63 16.98 28.51
CA ALA A 582 -10.53 16.42 27.15
C ALA A 582 -10.71 14.89 27.13
N SER A 583 -10.29 14.20 28.19
CA SER A 583 -10.45 12.75 28.36
C SER A 583 -11.92 12.30 28.30
N ASN A 584 -12.84 13.08 28.87
CA ASN A 584 -14.26 12.71 28.90
C ASN A 584 -14.93 12.79 27.52
N ALA A 585 -14.54 13.76 26.68
CA ALA A 585 -15.09 13.92 25.34
C ALA A 585 -14.68 12.77 24.39
N LEU A 586 -13.50 12.18 24.59
CA LEU A 586 -13.01 11.06 23.78
C LEU A 586 -13.59 9.70 24.21
N ARG A 587 -14.24 9.65 25.38
CA ARG A 587 -14.83 8.44 25.97
C ARG A 587 -16.33 8.31 25.75
N GLN A 588 -16.93 9.29 25.07
CA GLN A 588 -18.35 9.24 24.74
C GLN A 588 -18.66 8.04 23.85
N SER A 589 -19.88 7.50 24.01
CA SER A 589 -20.38 6.50 23.09
C SER A 589 -20.56 7.10 21.71
N ILE A 590 -20.25 6.32 20.67
CA ILE A 590 -20.42 6.70 19.27
C ILE A 590 -21.14 5.59 18.52
N SER A 591 -21.73 5.89 17.38
CA SER A 591 -22.46 4.93 16.54
C SER A 591 -21.74 4.72 15.24
N MET A 592 -21.45 3.48 14.92
CA MET A 592 -20.88 3.07 13.64
C MET A 592 -21.95 3.15 12.54
N ASP A 593 -21.63 3.83 11.44
CA ASP A 593 -22.41 3.76 10.21
C ASP A 593 -21.79 2.67 9.33
N PHE A 594 -22.26 1.43 9.47
CA PHE A 594 -21.77 0.30 8.67
C PHE A 594 -22.93 -0.47 8.06
N ARG A 595 -22.85 -0.73 6.75
CA ARG A 595 -23.90 -1.40 5.97
C ARG A 595 -23.45 -2.77 5.52
N ASP A 596 -24.28 -3.77 5.79
CA ASP A 596 -24.10 -5.11 5.23
C ASP A 596 -24.91 -5.23 3.95
N TYR A 597 -24.27 -4.91 2.82
CA TYR A 597 -24.86 -4.96 1.49
C TYR A 597 -25.23 -6.37 1.01
N SER A 598 -24.91 -7.44 1.76
CA SER A 598 -25.48 -8.77 1.49
C SER A 598 -26.93 -8.90 1.97
N LYS A 599 -27.36 -8.06 2.93
CA LYS A 599 -28.70 -8.07 3.52
C LYS A 599 -29.61 -6.97 2.98
N GLU A 600 -29.05 -5.95 2.36
CA GLU A 600 -29.82 -4.87 1.77
C GLU A 600 -30.32 -5.21 0.35
N LYS A 601 -31.44 -4.61 -0.02
CA LYS A 601 -32.05 -4.80 -1.34
C LYS A 601 -32.37 -3.46 -1.98
N PRO A 602 -32.05 -3.26 -3.26
CA PRO A 602 -32.53 -2.12 -4.03
C PRO A 602 -34.05 -2.07 -4.05
N VAL A 603 -34.62 -0.88 -4.18
CA VAL A 603 -36.06 -0.69 -4.42
C VAL A 603 -36.48 -1.29 -5.77
N ASP A 604 -37.78 -1.59 -5.90
CA ASP A 604 -38.41 -2.04 -7.15
C ASP A 604 -38.38 -0.96 -8.25
N ASP A 605 -38.65 -1.36 -9.49
CA ASP A 605 -38.58 -0.46 -10.66
C ASP A 605 -39.63 0.67 -10.62
N THR A 606 -40.79 0.46 -10.02
CA THR A 606 -41.84 1.48 -9.93
C THR A 606 -41.40 2.58 -8.95
N THR A 607 -40.86 2.17 -7.80
CA THR A 607 -40.28 3.08 -6.82
C THR A 607 -39.07 3.81 -7.39
N PHE A 608 -38.15 3.10 -8.06
CA PHE A 608 -36.98 3.72 -8.69
C PHE A 608 -37.38 4.75 -9.77
N ALA A 609 -38.41 4.47 -10.57
CA ALA A 609 -38.91 5.42 -11.57
C ALA A 609 -39.44 6.72 -10.94
N THR A 610 -39.81 6.70 -9.66
CA THR A 610 -40.13 7.92 -8.91
C THR A 610 -38.87 8.67 -8.51
N PHE A 611 -37.85 7.96 -8.01
CA PHE A 611 -36.55 8.56 -7.66
C PHE A 611 -35.86 9.18 -8.87
N SER A 612 -35.87 8.51 -10.03
CA SER A 612 -35.18 9.01 -11.23
C SER A 612 -35.77 10.32 -11.77
N ARG A 613 -37.04 10.66 -11.44
CA ARG A 613 -37.69 11.89 -11.90
C ARG A 613 -37.02 13.16 -11.35
N GLN A 614 -36.36 13.09 -10.20
CA GLN A 614 -35.69 14.26 -9.62
C GLN A 614 -34.58 14.82 -10.54
N PHE A 615 -33.99 13.98 -11.39
CA PHE A 615 -32.92 14.35 -12.31
C PHE A 615 -33.43 14.98 -13.61
N ILE A 616 -34.75 15.00 -13.84
CA ILE A 616 -35.33 15.65 -15.02
C ILE A 616 -35.10 17.17 -14.93
N TYR A 617 -34.76 17.77 -16.06
CA TYR A 617 -34.62 19.21 -16.24
C TYR A 617 -35.08 19.59 -17.66
N ASP A 618 -35.53 20.83 -17.83
CA ASP A 618 -35.91 21.35 -19.13
C ASP A 618 -34.67 21.59 -19.99
N LYS A 619 -34.67 21.12 -21.25
CA LYS A 619 -33.60 21.38 -22.22
C LYS A 619 -33.68 22.82 -22.75
N THR A 620 -33.49 23.79 -21.86
CA THR A 620 -33.40 25.20 -22.21
C THR A 620 -32.11 25.49 -23.00
N PRO A 621 -32.09 26.58 -23.79
CA PRO A 621 -30.87 27.01 -24.48
C PRO A 621 -29.67 27.04 -23.52
N LEU A 622 -28.53 26.53 -23.95
CA LEU A 622 -27.33 26.38 -23.11
C LEU A 622 -26.68 27.71 -22.72
N GLY A 623 -26.94 28.79 -23.48
CA GLY A 623 -26.28 30.08 -23.27
C GLY A 623 -24.76 29.97 -23.25
N ALA A 624 -24.17 29.12 -24.09
CA ALA A 624 -22.76 28.74 -23.98
C ALA A 624 -21.82 29.89 -24.35
N THR A 625 -20.86 30.18 -23.46
CA THR A 625 -19.83 31.20 -23.65
C THR A 625 -18.44 30.61 -23.41
N ILE A 626 -17.49 30.89 -24.30
CA ILE A 626 -16.08 30.54 -24.06
C ILE A 626 -15.46 31.69 -23.26
N GLU A 627 -15.16 31.44 -22.00
CA GLU A 627 -14.59 32.44 -21.09
C GLU A 627 -13.09 32.57 -21.29
N LYS A 628 -12.42 31.44 -21.52
CA LYS A 628 -10.97 31.39 -21.65
C LYS A 628 -10.55 30.24 -22.55
N THR A 629 -9.43 30.41 -23.25
CA THR A 629 -8.69 29.32 -23.89
C THR A 629 -7.33 29.22 -23.24
N ILE A 630 -6.92 28.00 -22.90
CA ILE A 630 -5.58 27.67 -22.43
C ILE A 630 -5.01 26.58 -23.30
N GLU A 631 -3.70 26.56 -23.51
CA GLU A 631 -3.07 25.56 -24.37
C GLU A 631 -1.61 25.34 -24.00
N ASN A 632 -1.09 24.18 -24.39
CA ASN A 632 0.33 23.87 -24.41
C ASN A 632 0.68 23.18 -25.74
N GLU A 633 1.86 22.58 -25.86
CA GLU A 633 2.28 21.91 -27.10
C GLU A 633 1.40 20.70 -27.47
N ALA A 634 0.84 20.00 -26.49
CA ALA A 634 0.08 18.76 -26.69
C ALA A 634 -1.42 18.99 -26.88
N TRP A 635 -2.00 19.97 -26.17
CA TRP A 635 -3.45 20.12 -26.06
C TRP A 635 -3.89 21.59 -25.99
N LYS A 636 -5.16 21.81 -26.34
CA LYS A 636 -5.89 23.07 -26.17
C LYS A 636 -7.14 22.80 -25.33
N ALA A 637 -7.41 23.62 -24.33
CA ALA A 637 -8.62 23.56 -23.52
C ALA A 637 -9.43 24.86 -23.60
N GLU A 638 -10.73 24.72 -23.82
CA GLU A 638 -11.69 25.80 -23.74
C GLU A 638 -12.39 25.74 -22.38
N LEU A 639 -12.36 26.84 -21.65
CA LEU A 639 -13.20 27.04 -20.48
C LEU A 639 -14.55 27.58 -20.95
N VAL A 640 -15.57 26.75 -20.85
CA VAL A 640 -16.91 27.04 -21.33
C VAL A 640 -17.83 27.19 -20.13
N SER A 641 -18.61 28.26 -20.13
CA SER A 641 -19.70 28.46 -19.18
C SER A 641 -21.02 28.19 -19.91
N ILE A 642 -21.90 27.40 -19.29
CA ILE A 642 -23.26 27.08 -19.78
C ILE A 642 -24.29 27.19 -18.66
N ASP A 643 -25.57 27.27 -18.99
CA ASP A 643 -26.64 27.19 -18.01
C ASP A 643 -26.74 25.78 -17.41
N ALA A 644 -26.65 25.70 -16.07
CA ALA A 644 -26.66 24.43 -15.32
C ALA A 644 -28.04 23.75 -15.31
N GLY A 645 -29.09 24.42 -15.79
CA GLY A 645 -30.44 23.86 -15.91
C GLY A 645 -31.25 23.88 -14.61
N TYR A 646 -30.79 24.61 -13.58
CA TYR A 646 -31.49 24.83 -12.32
C TYR A 646 -30.99 26.13 -11.64
N ASN A 647 -31.80 26.71 -10.76
CA ASN A 647 -31.48 27.86 -9.88
C ASN A 647 -30.75 29.06 -10.55
N ASN A 648 -30.89 29.23 -11.87
CA ASN A 648 -30.13 30.20 -12.67
C ASN A 648 -28.60 30.13 -12.46
N GLU A 649 -28.10 28.94 -12.13
CA GLU A 649 -26.68 28.66 -11.93
C GLU A 649 -25.96 28.45 -13.26
N ARG A 650 -24.66 28.77 -13.28
CA ARG A 650 -23.77 28.53 -14.42
C ARG A 650 -22.84 27.35 -14.12
N LEU A 651 -22.80 26.40 -15.04
CA LEU A 651 -21.87 25.28 -15.03
C LEU A 651 -20.65 25.65 -15.86
N VAL A 652 -19.47 25.49 -15.26
CA VAL A 652 -18.18 25.69 -15.91
C VAL A 652 -17.64 24.33 -16.37
N ILE A 653 -17.17 24.24 -17.60
CA ILE A 653 -16.67 23.01 -18.23
C ILE A 653 -15.35 23.31 -18.91
N TYR A 654 -14.30 22.56 -18.55
CA TYR A 654 -13.07 22.53 -19.32
C TYR A 654 -13.17 21.46 -20.40
N VAL A 655 -13.00 21.87 -21.67
CA VAL A 655 -13.01 20.98 -22.84
C VAL A 655 -11.61 20.86 -23.39
N PHE A 656 -10.87 19.84 -22.95
CA PHE A 656 -9.51 19.57 -23.40
C PHE A 656 -9.53 18.75 -24.69
N ARG A 657 -8.79 19.22 -25.69
CA ARG A 657 -8.68 18.62 -27.02
C ARG A 657 -7.21 18.44 -27.41
N PRO A 658 -6.84 17.31 -28.04
CA PRO A 658 -5.51 17.14 -28.60
C PRO A 658 -5.29 18.09 -29.78
N LYS A 659 -4.06 18.58 -29.94
CA LYS A 659 -3.67 19.37 -31.12
C LYS A 659 -3.31 18.51 -32.33
N SER A 660 -2.89 17.27 -32.10
CA SER A 660 -2.34 16.37 -33.12
C SER A 660 -3.35 15.42 -33.78
N TYR A 661 -4.63 15.48 -33.38
CA TYR A 661 -5.68 14.59 -33.88
C TYR A 661 -6.81 15.39 -34.52
N ALA A 662 -7.45 14.80 -35.52
CA ALA A 662 -8.53 15.44 -36.25
C ALA A 662 -9.87 15.24 -35.53
N ALA A 663 -10.71 16.26 -35.56
CA ALA A 663 -12.10 16.15 -35.15
C ALA A 663 -12.92 15.32 -36.18
N PRO A 664 -14.06 14.72 -35.78
CA PRO A 664 -14.68 14.78 -34.45
C PRO A 664 -14.07 13.81 -33.44
N LEU A 665 -13.92 14.24 -32.19
CA LEU A 665 -13.25 13.47 -31.12
C LEU A 665 -14.24 12.69 -30.26
N GLN A 666 -13.85 11.51 -29.76
CA GLN A 666 -14.64 10.80 -28.73
C GLN A 666 -14.49 11.53 -27.38
N PRO A 667 -15.60 11.97 -26.74
CA PRO A 667 -15.53 12.68 -25.46
C PRO A 667 -15.56 11.74 -24.25
N ILE A 668 -14.61 11.92 -23.35
CA ILE A 668 -14.55 11.26 -22.04
C ILE A 668 -14.89 12.30 -20.98
N VAL A 669 -16.05 12.17 -20.33
CA VAL A 669 -16.47 13.08 -19.27
C VAL A 669 -15.98 12.55 -17.93
N PHE A 670 -15.22 13.39 -17.23
CA PHE A 670 -14.54 13.02 -16.00
C PHE A 670 -15.30 13.51 -14.77
N PHE A 671 -15.42 12.64 -13.77
CA PHE A 671 -15.91 12.99 -12.44
C PHE A 671 -14.76 12.87 -11.42
N PRO A 672 -14.45 13.93 -10.67
CA PRO A 672 -13.26 13.99 -9.81
C PRO A 672 -13.41 13.24 -8.48
N GLY A 673 -12.28 13.10 -7.77
CA GLY A 673 -12.27 12.73 -6.36
C GLY A 673 -12.68 13.89 -5.45
N SER A 674 -12.88 13.61 -4.16
CA SER A 674 -13.45 14.55 -3.18
C SER A 674 -12.58 15.76 -2.84
N ASN A 675 -11.28 15.75 -3.17
CA ASN A 675 -10.39 16.90 -2.97
C ASN A 675 -10.94 18.22 -3.55
N GLY A 676 -11.71 18.16 -4.64
CA GLY A 676 -12.33 19.35 -5.24
C GLY A 676 -13.28 20.09 -4.30
N ILE A 677 -13.86 19.42 -3.30
CA ILE A 677 -14.71 20.02 -2.26
C ILE A 677 -13.89 20.95 -1.34
N HIS A 678 -12.61 20.65 -1.15
CA HIS A 678 -11.75 21.34 -0.18
C HIS A 678 -10.80 22.37 -0.80
N GLU A 679 -10.80 22.50 -2.13
CA GLU A 679 -10.00 23.45 -2.89
C GLU A 679 -10.89 24.59 -3.40
N SER A 680 -10.42 25.84 -3.33
CA SER A 680 -11.20 27.02 -3.73
C SER A 680 -11.06 27.40 -5.20
N THR A 681 -10.12 26.79 -5.91
CA THR A 681 -9.78 27.14 -7.30
C THR A 681 -9.30 25.91 -8.05
N PHE A 682 -9.80 25.70 -9.26
CA PHE A 682 -9.38 24.58 -10.08
C PHE A 682 -8.10 24.91 -10.86
N ASP A 683 -7.06 24.09 -10.69
CA ASP A 683 -5.85 24.16 -11.51
C ASP A 683 -5.95 23.19 -12.69
N PRO A 684 -6.10 23.68 -13.94
CA PRO A 684 -6.21 22.82 -15.11
C PRO A 684 -4.93 22.03 -15.42
N THR A 685 -3.78 22.37 -14.81
CA THR A 685 -2.56 21.59 -14.95
C THR A 685 -2.62 20.26 -14.18
N PHE A 686 -3.61 20.07 -13.32
CA PHE A 686 -3.89 18.82 -12.59
C PHE A 686 -3.94 17.59 -13.50
N ILE A 687 -4.42 17.74 -14.75
CA ILE A 687 -4.54 16.60 -15.67
C ILE A 687 -3.18 16.04 -16.10
N ASN A 688 -2.10 16.82 -16.00
CA ASN A 688 -0.80 16.44 -16.54
C ASN A 688 -0.18 15.29 -15.73
N GLY A 689 0.16 14.19 -16.40
CA GLY A 689 0.66 12.98 -15.76
C GLY A 689 -0.39 12.19 -14.97
N ARG A 690 -1.67 12.57 -15.04
CA ARG A 690 -2.79 11.90 -14.36
C ARG A 690 -3.88 11.46 -15.32
N LEU A 691 -4.37 12.38 -16.16
CA LEU A 691 -5.48 12.18 -17.10
C LEU A 691 -5.11 12.58 -18.54
N ASP A 692 -3.95 13.20 -18.76
CA ASP A 692 -3.48 13.62 -20.07
C ASP A 692 -3.27 12.45 -21.07
N PHE A 693 -3.20 11.20 -20.58
CA PHE A 693 -3.21 10.01 -21.41
C PHE A 693 -4.49 9.89 -22.28
N ILE A 694 -5.63 10.40 -21.79
CA ILE A 694 -6.88 10.46 -22.57
C ILE A 694 -6.67 11.32 -23.81
N ILE A 695 -6.07 12.50 -23.63
CA ILE A 695 -5.82 13.44 -24.73
C ILE A 695 -4.75 12.89 -25.68
N LYS A 696 -3.67 12.32 -25.13
CA LYS A 696 -2.61 11.66 -25.90
C LYS A 696 -3.14 10.50 -26.77
N SER A 697 -4.21 9.85 -26.33
CA SER A 697 -4.89 8.78 -27.10
C SER A 697 -5.74 9.28 -28.26
N GLY A 698 -5.87 10.61 -28.48
CA GLY A 698 -6.72 11.17 -29.53
C GLY A 698 -8.18 11.39 -29.11
N ARG A 699 -8.46 11.43 -27.80
CA ARG A 699 -9.79 11.65 -27.24
C ARG A 699 -9.91 13.02 -26.59
N ALA A 700 -11.13 13.56 -26.51
CA ALA A 700 -11.37 14.79 -25.76
C ALA A 700 -11.62 14.44 -24.29
N LEU A 701 -10.99 15.19 -23.37
CA LEU A 701 -11.26 15.10 -21.93
C LEU A 701 -12.17 16.27 -21.54
N ILE A 702 -13.32 15.96 -20.95
CA ILE A 702 -14.33 16.93 -20.55
C ILE A 702 -14.39 16.94 -19.02
N TYR A 703 -14.13 18.09 -18.42
CA TYR A 703 -14.08 18.25 -16.97
C TYR A 703 -15.10 19.31 -16.52
N PRO A 704 -16.30 18.91 -16.09
CA PRO A 704 -17.24 19.81 -15.44
C PRO A 704 -16.75 20.19 -14.03
N VAL A 705 -16.86 21.47 -13.67
CA VAL A 705 -16.66 21.96 -12.30
C VAL A 705 -18.00 21.83 -11.57
N TYR A 706 -18.16 20.75 -10.81
CA TYR A 706 -19.42 20.38 -10.16
C TYR A 706 -19.78 21.30 -8.99
N LYS A 707 -21.07 21.39 -8.66
CA LYS A 707 -21.54 22.18 -7.52
C LYS A 707 -20.91 21.68 -6.21
N GLY A 708 -20.49 22.61 -5.35
CA GLY A 708 -19.81 22.31 -4.09
C GLY A 708 -18.29 22.17 -4.23
N THR A 709 -17.72 22.36 -5.43
CA THR A 709 -16.27 22.25 -5.68
C THR A 709 -15.67 23.56 -6.19
N TYR A 710 -14.38 23.80 -5.91
CA TYR A 710 -13.60 24.92 -6.46
C TYR A 710 -14.30 26.28 -6.34
N GLU A 711 -14.42 27.02 -7.45
CA GLU A 711 -15.07 28.33 -7.49
C GLU A 711 -16.59 28.25 -7.23
N ARG A 712 -17.15 27.03 -7.18
CA ARG A 712 -18.58 26.73 -6.98
C ARG A 712 -18.85 26.08 -5.62
N GLN A 713 -17.93 26.25 -4.67
CA GLN A 713 -18.08 25.83 -3.28
C GLN A 713 -19.33 26.41 -2.60
N ASP A 714 -19.87 25.65 -1.67
CA ASP A 714 -20.93 26.07 -0.76
C ASP A 714 -20.74 25.38 0.60
N ASP A 715 -21.83 25.10 1.32
CA ASP A 715 -21.75 24.46 2.62
C ASP A 715 -21.45 22.96 2.57
N LEU A 716 -21.36 22.33 1.39
CA LEU A 716 -20.93 20.94 1.27
C LEU A 716 -19.53 20.75 1.88
N LYS A 717 -19.40 19.83 2.83
CA LYS A 717 -18.15 19.59 3.58
C LYS A 717 -17.54 18.21 3.36
N SER A 718 -18.30 17.29 2.75
CA SER A 718 -17.88 15.90 2.55
C SER A 718 -18.64 15.32 1.36
N GLU A 719 -18.01 14.36 0.70
CA GLU A 719 -18.59 13.47 -0.30
C GLU A 719 -19.49 12.38 0.28
N LEU A 720 -19.30 12.06 1.57
CA LEU A 720 -19.96 10.93 2.22
C LEU A 720 -21.48 11.10 2.24
N GLN A 721 -22.17 10.00 2.04
CA GLN A 721 -23.62 9.89 2.13
C GLN A 721 -24.12 10.39 3.48
N ASP A 722 -25.17 11.21 3.45
CA ASP A 722 -25.91 11.58 4.64
C ASP A 722 -27.42 11.65 4.35
N THR A 723 -28.24 11.55 5.39
CA THR A 723 -29.71 11.54 5.25
C THR A 723 -30.32 12.94 5.14
N SER A 724 -29.54 13.97 4.82
CA SER A 724 -30.05 15.33 4.64
C SER A 724 -30.58 15.55 3.23
N VAL A 725 -31.60 16.40 3.13
CA VAL A 725 -32.11 16.89 1.84
C VAL A 725 -31.02 17.61 1.06
N ARG A 726 -30.08 18.28 1.76
CA ARG A 726 -28.96 18.98 1.15
C ARG A 726 -28.04 18.03 0.39
N TYR A 727 -27.67 16.88 0.96
CA TYR A 727 -26.87 15.88 0.25
C TYR A 727 -27.62 15.34 -0.96
N LYS A 728 -28.91 14.99 -0.78
CA LYS A 728 -29.79 14.56 -1.88
C LYS A 728 -29.87 15.60 -3.00
N ASP A 729 -29.97 16.89 -2.66
CA ASP A 729 -30.00 17.99 -3.64
C ASP A 729 -28.68 18.07 -4.40
N HIS A 730 -27.55 17.89 -3.72
CA HIS A 730 -26.24 17.83 -4.35
C HIS A 730 -26.10 16.68 -5.35
N VAL A 731 -26.52 15.46 -4.97
CA VAL A 731 -26.57 14.32 -5.90
C VAL A 731 -27.42 14.66 -7.13
N THR A 732 -28.56 15.33 -6.93
CA THR A 732 -29.40 15.81 -8.04
C THR A 732 -28.67 16.80 -8.94
N MET A 733 -27.99 17.79 -8.36
CA MET A 733 -27.24 18.80 -9.09
C MET A 733 -26.09 18.16 -9.89
N TRP A 734 -25.29 17.27 -9.29
CA TRP A 734 -24.16 16.63 -9.97
C TRP A 734 -24.59 15.80 -11.18
N VAL A 735 -25.69 15.05 -11.06
CA VAL A 735 -26.25 14.29 -12.18
C VAL A 735 -26.72 15.23 -13.29
N LYS A 736 -27.46 16.30 -12.94
CA LYS A 736 -27.94 17.29 -13.93
C LYS A 736 -26.78 17.97 -14.64
N GLU A 737 -25.75 18.35 -13.91
CA GLU A 737 -24.56 18.99 -14.46
C GLU A 737 -23.79 18.07 -15.41
N TYR A 738 -23.67 16.78 -15.07
CA TYR A 738 -23.11 15.78 -15.98
C TYR A 738 -23.93 15.68 -17.28
N SER A 739 -25.25 15.61 -17.18
CA SER A 739 -26.15 15.56 -18.33
C SER A 739 -26.14 16.85 -19.17
N ARG A 740 -26.02 18.03 -18.54
CA ARG A 740 -25.84 19.33 -19.21
C ARG A 740 -24.51 19.43 -19.96
N ALA A 741 -23.45 18.85 -19.40
CA ALA A 741 -22.18 18.76 -20.13
C ALA A 741 -22.35 17.96 -21.43
N ILE A 742 -23.10 16.85 -21.42
CA ILE A 742 -23.40 16.09 -22.64
C ILE A 742 -24.29 16.89 -23.60
N ASP A 743 -25.30 17.61 -23.11
CA ASP A 743 -26.12 18.50 -23.97
C ASP A 743 -25.23 19.51 -24.72
N TYR A 744 -24.22 20.08 -24.05
CA TYR A 744 -23.26 20.95 -24.71
C TYR A 744 -22.43 20.22 -25.77
N LEU A 745 -21.96 19.00 -25.51
CA LEU A 745 -21.23 18.19 -26.49
C LEU A 745 -22.07 17.84 -27.72
N GLU A 746 -23.38 17.64 -27.58
CA GLU A 746 -24.30 17.43 -28.71
C GLU A 746 -24.37 18.62 -29.67
N THR A 747 -24.10 19.84 -29.18
CA THR A 747 -24.04 21.04 -30.03
C THR A 747 -22.74 21.18 -30.82
N ARG A 748 -21.71 20.41 -30.47
CA ARG A 748 -20.35 20.54 -31.00
C ARG A 748 -20.11 19.61 -32.18
N LYS A 749 -19.87 20.18 -33.35
CA LYS A 749 -19.50 19.41 -34.57
C LYS A 749 -18.14 18.74 -34.49
N ASP A 750 -17.29 19.18 -33.57
CA ASP A 750 -15.97 18.59 -33.34
C ASP A 750 -15.97 17.45 -32.31
N MET A 751 -17.14 16.98 -31.88
CA MET A 751 -17.31 15.89 -30.92
C MET A 751 -18.20 14.76 -31.47
N GLN A 752 -17.86 13.52 -31.17
CA GLN A 752 -18.70 12.33 -31.39
C GLN A 752 -19.63 12.16 -30.17
N ALA A 753 -20.68 12.98 -30.09
CA ALA A 753 -21.60 12.99 -28.94
C ALA A 753 -22.38 11.68 -28.75
N ASP A 754 -22.41 10.80 -29.75
CA ASP A 754 -22.97 9.45 -29.67
C ASP A 754 -22.05 8.43 -28.98
N LYS A 755 -20.80 8.82 -28.69
CA LYS A 755 -19.73 7.99 -28.10
C LYS A 755 -19.16 8.54 -26.80
N VAL A 756 -20.01 9.12 -25.97
CA VAL A 756 -19.59 9.63 -24.65
C VAL A 756 -19.25 8.47 -23.71
N ALA A 757 -18.13 8.58 -23.00
CA ALA A 757 -17.82 7.68 -21.88
C ALA A 757 -17.65 8.41 -20.55
N TYR A 758 -17.87 7.67 -19.48
CA TYR A 758 -17.69 8.09 -18.09
C TYR A 758 -16.34 7.62 -17.56
N LEU A 759 -15.58 8.52 -16.94
CA LEU A 759 -14.41 8.18 -16.14
C LEU A 759 -14.55 8.82 -14.75
N GLY A 760 -14.72 8.00 -13.72
CA GLY A 760 -14.82 8.48 -12.34
C GLY A 760 -13.62 8.05 -11.50
N TRP A 761 -13.15 8.93 -10.62
CA TRP A 761 -12.08 8.63 -9.67
C TRP A 761 -12.57 8.81 -8.23
N SER A 762 -12.45 7.77 -7.39
CA SER A 762 -12.74 7.84 -5.95
C SER A 762 -14.20 8.20 -5.70
N TRP A 763 -14.50 9.41 -5.23
CA TRP A 763 -15.85 9.97 -5.21
C TRP A 763 -16.56 9.87 -6.57
N GLY A 764 -15.86 10.11 -7.69
CA GLY A 764 -16.37 9.82 -9.03
C GLY A 764 -16.54 8.32 -9.31
N GLY A 765 -15.71 7.46 -8.75
CA GLY A 765 -15.93 6.01 -8.80
C GLY A 765 -17.27 5.63 -8.16
N PHE A 766 -17.55 6.17 -6.97
CA PHE A 766 -18.85 6.05 -6.29
C PHE A 766 -20.01 6.62 -7.12
N MET A 767 -19.89 7.86 -7.61
CA MET A 767 -20.94 8.49 -8.43
C MET A 767 -21.19 7.76 -9.76
N GLY A 768 -20.24 6.96 -10.23
CA GLY A 768 -20.40 6.02 -11.34
C GLY A 768 -21.39 4.88 -11.06
N GLY A 769 -21.81 4.68 -9.82
CA GLY A 769 -22.96 3.82 -9.46
C GLY A 769 -24.32 4.51 -9.62
N ILE A 770 -24.36 5.85 -9.75
CA ILE A 770 -25.59 6.65 -9.86
C ILE A 770 -25.75 7.22 -11.27
N ILE A 771 -24.77 7.96 -11.77
CA ILE A 771 -24.89 8.73 -13.03
C ILE A 771 -25.23 7.84 -14.23
N PRO A 772 -24.55 6.70 -14.50
CA PRO A 772 -24.90 5.84 -15.64
C PRO A 772 -26.28 5.16 -15.54
N ALA A 773 -26.82 5.05 -14.32
CA ALA A 773 -28.16 4.50 -14.11
C ALA A 773 -29.25 5.42 -14.68
N VAL A 774 -28.98 6.72 -14.80
CA VAL A 774 -29.93 7.75 -15.25
C VAL A 774 -29.53 8.37 -16.59
N GLU A 775 -28.25 8.61 -16.84
CA GLU A 775 -27.74 9.18 -18.09
C GLU A 775 -27.42 8.08 -19.11
N LYS A 776 -28.38 7.78 -19.98
CA LYS A 776 -28.31 6.67 -20.94
C LYS A 776 -27.49 6.97 -22.20
N ARG A 777 -27.01 8.20 -22.40
CA ARG A 777 -26.10 8.54 -23.51
C ARG A 777 -24.67 8.03 -23.30
N ILE A 778 -24.31 7.65 -22.06
CA ILE A 778 -23.02 7.03 -21.74
C ILE A 778 -22.91 5.66 -22.42
N ARG A 779 -21.79 5.40 -23.08
CA ARG A 779 -21.51 4.16 -23.83
C ARG A 779 -20.50 3.24 -23.16
N ALA A 780 -19.63 3.77 -22.32
CA ALA A 780 -18.66 3.00 -21.53
C ALA A 780 -18.38 3.71 -20.21
N VAL A 781 -18.11 2.94 -19.16
CA VAL A 781 -17.87 3.42 -17.80
C VAL A 781 -16.55 2.84 -17.29
N VAL A 782 -15.68 3.70 -16.77
CA VAL A 782 -14.47 3.32 -16.03
C VAL A 782 -14.53 3.94 -14.64
N LEU A 783 -14.41 3.11 -13.62
CA LEU A 783 -14.46 3.47 -12.21
C LEU A 783 -13.09 3.17 -11.59
N ASN A 784 -12.32 4.22 -11.34
CA ASN A 784 -11.02 4.11 -10.69
C ASN A 784 -11.19 4.33 -9.17
N VAL A 785 -10.79 3.34 -8.38
CA VAL A 785 -10.83 3.31 -6.92
C VAL A 785 -12.19 3.71 -6.33
N GLY A 786 -13.28 3.19 -6.90
CA GLY A 786 -14.64 3.40 -6.40
C GLY A 786 -15.20 2.18 -5.64
N GLY A 787 -16.21 2.41 -4.81
CA GLY A 787 -16.94 1.37 -4.08
C GLY A 787 -18.27 1.85 -3.52
N MET A 788 -18.86 1.05 -2.63
CA MET A 788 -20.00 1.43 -1.79
C MET A 788 -19.53 2.25 -0.58
N GLU A 789 -20.28 3.29 -0.22
CA GLU A 789 -20.12 3.97 1.06
C GLU A 789 -20.85 3.22 2.19
N MET A 790 -20.51 3.47 3.45
CA MET A 790 -21.11 2.75 4.58
C MET A 790 -22.22 3.52 5.26
N GLU A 791 -22.28 4.82 5.02
CA GLU A 791 -23.31 5.71 5.48
C GLU A 791 -24.62 5.51 4.73
N LYS A 792 -25.71 6.03 5.31
CA LYS A 792 -27.02 6.03 4.65
C LYS A 792 -27.29 7.38 4.04
N ALA A 793 -27.87 7.37 2.85
CA ALA A 793 -28.51 8.54 2.25
C ALA A 793 -30.03 8.44 2.34
N LEU A 794 -30.74 9.51 1.97
CA LEU A 794 -32.15 9.39 1.63
C LEU A 794 -32.31 8.37 0.49
N PRO A 795 -33.37 7.53 0.47
CA PRO A 795 -33.52 6.44 -0.50
C PRO A 795 -33.36 6.88 -1.96
N GLU A 796 -33.86 8.06 -2.29
CA GLU A 796 -33.77 8.66 -3.62
C GLU A 796 -32.40 9.25 -3.96
N ALA A 797 -31.42 9.22 -3.06
CA ALA A 797 -30.02 9.57 -3.33
C ALA A 797 -29.05 8.41 -3.03
N ASP A 798 -29.58 7.27 -2.59
CA ASP A 798 -28.76 6.13 -2.15
C ASP A 798 -28.33 5.26 -3.34
N GLN A 799 -27.00 5.15 -3.54
CA GLN A 799 -26.35 4.45 -4.65
C GLN A 799 -26.86 3.01 -4.86
N ILE A 800 -27.24 2.29 -3.79
CA ILE A 800 -27.76 0.92 -3.87
C ILE A 800 -28.97 0.81 -4.80
N ASN A 801 -29.80 1.86 -4.87
CA ASN A 801 -31.02 1.87 -5.67
C ASN A 801 -30.74 2.08 -7.17
N TYR A 802 -29.55 2.55 -7.52
CA TYR A 802 -29.16 2.90 -8.89
C TYR A 802 -28.34 1.80 -9.57
N LEU A 803 -27.50 1.10 -8.82
CA LEU A 803 -26.57 0.09 -9.36
C LEU A 803 -27.25 -0.96 -10.26
N PRO A 804 -28.43 -1.53 -9.94
CA PRO A 804 -29.10 -2.49 -10.82
C PRO A 804 -29.54 -1.90 -12.17
N ARG A 805 -29.59 -0.57 -12.30
CA ARG A 805 -29.96 0.15 -13.52
C ARG A 805 -28.75 0.70 -14.28
N VAL A 806 -27.53 0.56 -13.75
CA VAL A 806 -26.30 0.73 -14.53
C VAL A 806 -26.18 -0.49 -15.44
N THR A 807 -26.29 -0.27 -16.75
CA THR A 807 -26.38 -1.35 -17.77
C THR A 807 -25.31 -1.24 -18.84
N GLN A 808 -24.62 -0.11 -18.88
CA GLN A 808 -23.47 0.16 -19.72
C GLN A 808 -22.30 -0.77 -19.34
N PRO A 809 -21.34 -1.02 -20.25
CA PRO A 809 -20.11 -1.71 -19.91
C PRO A 809 -19.29 -0.98 -18.84
N VAL A 810 -18.90 -1.68 -17.78
CA VAL A 810 -18.21 -1.12 -16.60
C VAL A 810 -16.86 -1.80 -16.37
N LEU A 811 -15.80 -1.00 -16.30
CA LEU A 811 -14.50 -1.42 -15.78
C LEU A 811 -14.30 -0.82 -14.39
N MET A 812 -14.04 -1.66 -13.39
CA MET A 812 -13.61 -1.26 -12.05
C MET A 812 -12.11 -1.57 -11.88
N LEU A 813 -11.33 -0.58 -11.45
CA LEU A 813 -9.90 -0.70 -11.17
C LEU A 813 -9.67 -0.23 -9.73
N ASN A 814 -9.20 -1.12 -8.85
CA ASN A 814 -9.13 -0.87 -7.42
C ASN A 814 -7.82 -1.36 -6.78
N GLY A 815 -7.55 -0.91 -5.56
CA GLY A 815 -6.49 -1.45 -4.72
C GLY A 815 -7.00 -2.44 -3.67
N THR A 816 -6.17 -3.43 -3.33
CA THR A 816 -6.44 -4.45 -2.31
C THR A 816 -6.46 -3.87 -0.90
N TYR A 817 -5.65 -2.85 -0.67
CA TYR A 817 -5.46 -2.20 0.64
C TYR A 817 -6.18 -0.85 0.72
N ASP A 818 -7.16 -0.63 -0.14
CA ASP A 818 -7.98 0.58 -0.17
C ASP A 818 -8.70 0.77 1.17
N MET A 819 -8.45 1.90 1.81
CA MET A 819 -8.96 2.25 3.14
C MET A 819 -10.31 2.95 3.11
N TYR A 820 -10.75 3.44 1.95
CA TYR A 820 -12.07 4.07 1.80
C TYR A 820 -13.08 3.05 1.28
N PHE A 821 -12.64 2.22 0.34
CA PHE A 821 -13.49 1.19 -0.27
C PHE A 821 -12.84 -0.19 -0.09
N PRO A 822 -13.00 -0.85 1.06
CA PRO A 822 -12.44 -2.19 1.27
C PRO A 822 -13.04 -3.22 0.30
N VAL A 823 -12.25 -4.21 -0.09
CA VAL A 823 -12.61 -5.15 -1.17
C VAL A 823 -13.92 -5.90 -0.91
N GLU A 824 -14.08 -6.50 0.28
CA GLU A 824 -15.24 -7.35 0.57
C GLU A 824 -16.49 -6.57 0.98
N SER A 825 -16.34 -5.53 1.80
CA SER A 825 -17.47 -4.75 2.33
C SER A 825 -17.97 -3.69 1.36
N SER A 826 -17.13 -3.22 0.44
CA SER A 826 -17.45 -2.09 -0.45
C SER A 826 -17.32 -2.42 -1.93
N GLN A 827 -16.13 -2.78 -2.42
CA GLN A 827 -15.88 -2.90 -3.88
C GLN A 827 -16.67 -4.06 -4.51
N LYS A 828 -16.61 -5.26 -3.92
CA LYS A 828 -17.33 -6.45 -4.41
C LYS A 828 -18.85 -6.27 -4.36
N PRO A 829 -19.46 -5.72 -3.29
CA PRO A 829 -20.87 -5.39 -3.29
C PRO A 829 -21.27 -4.46 -4.43
N MET A 830 -20.51 -3.40 -4.68
CA MET A 830 -20.76 -2.50 -5.81
C MET A 830 -20.74 -3.27 -7.14
N PHE A 831 -19.68 -4.02 -7.41
CA PHE A 831 -19.53 -4.80 -8.65
C PHE A 831 -20.65 -5.84 -8.85
N ARG A 832 -21.06 -6.49 -7.76
CA ARG A 832 -22.14 -7.49 -7.75
C ARG A 832 -23.49 -6.86 -8.08
N LEU A 833 -23.78 -5.69 -7.52
CA LEU A 833 -25.06 -4.99 -7.67
C LEU A 833 -25.24 -4.30 -9.02
N LEU A 834 -24.18 -4.13 -9.81
CA LEU A 834 -24.27 -3.60 -11.18
C LEU A 834 -25.20 -4.44 -12.05
N GLY A 835 -26.18 -3.77 -12.67
CA GLY A 835 -27.07 -4.34 -13.70
C GLY A 835 -26.37 -4.65 -15.03
N THR A 836 -25.11 -4.26 -15.18
CA THR A 836 -24.26 -4.58 -16.33
C THR A 836 -24.12 -6.09 -16.49
N SER A 837 -24.26 -6.56 -17.72
CA SER A 837 -24.12 -7.99 -18.05
C SER A 837 -22.71 -8.49 -17.72
N GLN A 838 -22.57 -9.76 -17.33
CA GLN A 838 -21.29 -10.33 -16.85
C GLN A 838 -20.15 -10.18 -17.89
N GLY A 839 -20.42 -10.37 -19.18
CA GLY A 839 -19.43 -10.19 -20.24
C GLY A 839 -19.05 -8.73 -20.51
N GLN A 840 -19.77 -7.78 -19.92
CA GLN A 840 -19.56 -6.34 -20.09
C GLN A 840 -19.13 -5.65 -18.79
N LYS A 841 -18.84 -6.40 -17.73
CA LYS A 841 -18.22 -5.84 -16.52
C LYS A 841 -16.94 -6.57 -16.15
N LYS A 842 -15.93 -5.81 -15.75
CA LYS A 842 -14.62 -6.32 -15.34
C LYS A 842 -14.16 -5.59 -14.08
N MET A 843 -13.63 -6.32 -13.12
CA MET A 843 -13.01 -5.76 -11.92
C MET A 843 -11.57 -6.26 -11.84
N LEU A 844 -10.63 -5.34 -11.69
CA LEU A 844 -9.21 -5.64 -11.47
C LEU A 844 -8.76 -5.00 -10.16
N VAL A 845 -8.09 -5.80 -9.33
CA VAL A 845 -7.62 -5.37 -8.01
C VAL A 845 -6.10 -5.54 -7.96
N TYR A 846 -5.40 -4.48 -7.57
CA TYR A 846 -3.94 -4.44 -7.52
C TYR A 846 -3.45 -4.44 -6.06
N PRO A 847 -2.23 -4.92 -5.77
CA PRO A 847 -1.66 -4.91 -4.42
C PRO A 847 -1.20 -3.48 -4.04
N SER A 848 -2.17 -2.58 -3.85
CA SER A 848 -1.98 -1.16 -3.60
C SER A 848 -3.09 -0.57 -2.73
N GLY A 849 -2.91 0.66 -2.21
CA GLY A 849 -3.91 1.39 -1.43
C GLY A 849 -5.04 2.00 -2.27
N HIS A 850 -5.52 3.19 -1.91
CA HIS A 850 -6.57 3.92 -2.66
C HIS A 850 -6.06 4.55 -3.98
N LEU A 851 -5.47 3.72 -4.83
CA LEU A 851 -4.85 4.07 -6.10
C LEU A 851 -4.63 2.80 -6.96
N VAL A 852 -4.29 2.99 -8.23
CA VAL A 852 -3.99 1.92 -9.20
C VAL A 852 -2.66 2.24 -9.89
N PRO A 853 -1.79 1.25 -10.18
CA PRO A 853 -0.56 1.49 -10.93
C PRO A 853 -0.82 2.23 -12.24
N SER A 854 -0.10 3.32 -12.48
CA SER A 854 -0.39 4.27 -13.57
C SER A 854 -0.41 3.60 -14.95
N THR A 855 0.54 2.72 -15.23
CA THR A 855 0.59 1.98 -16.50
C THR A 855 -0.62 1.08 -16.69
N GLU A 856 -1.06 0.37 -15.65
CA GLU A 856 -2.22 -0.51 -15.73
C GLU A 856 -3.52 0.30 -15.80
N PHE A 857 -3.63 1.41 -15.06
CA PHE A 857 -4.75 2.34 -15.18
C PHE A 857 -4.90 2.84 -16.61
N ILE A 858 -3.82 3.31 -17.24
CA ILE A 858 -3.82 3.80 -18.63
C ILE A 858 -4.18 2.67 -19.59
N LYS A 859 -3.48 1.54 -19.49
CA LYS A 859 -3.65 0.39 -20.39
C LYS A 859 -5.08 -0.13 -20.40
N GLU A 860 -5.63 -0.44 -19.21
CA GLU A 860 -6.96 -1.04 -19.10
C GLU A 860 -8.05 -0.02 -19.45
N THR A 861 -7.89 1.25 -19.07
CA THR A 861 -8.84 2.32 -19.44
C THR A 861 -8.92 2.53 -20.95
N LEU A 862 -7.77 2.65 -21.63
CA LEU A 862 -7.75 2.86 -23.08
C LEU A 862 -8.27 1.63 -23.83
N ALA A 863 -7.89 0.43 -23.40
CA ALA A 863 -8.40 -0.81 -24.00
C ALA A 863 -9.93 -0.92 -23.85
N TRP A 864 -10.48 -0.51 -22.70
CA TRP A 864 -11.93 -0.50 -22.48
C TRP A 864 -12.64 0.50 -23.40
N PHE A 865 -12.11 1.73 -23.52
CA PHE A 865 -12.68 2.71 -24.43
C PHE A 865 -12.55 2.29 -25.90
N ASP A 866 -11.43 1.69 -26.31
CA ASP A 866 -11.26 1.15 -27.66
C ASP A 866 -12.29 0.06 -27.97
N ALA A 867 -12.57 -0.83 -27.00
CA ALA A 867 -13.52 -1.92 -27.17
C ALA A 867 -14.97 -1.44 -27.36
N TYR A 868 -15.38 -0.39 -26.62
CA TYR A 868 -16.80 0.01 -26.56
C TYR A 868 -17.14 1.30 -27.32
N LEU A 869 -16.16 2.18 -27.59
CA LEU A 869 -16.32 3.37 -28.42
C LEU A 869 -15.72 3.18 -29.82
N GLY A 870 -14.87 2.17 -29.99
CA GLY A 870 -13.96 2.01 -31.12
C GLY A 870 -12.65 2.77 -30.90
N PRO A 871 -11.59 2.44 -31.67
CA PRO A 871 -10.30 3.11 -31.57
C PRO A 871 -10.45 4.60 -31.89
N ALA A 872 -9.68 5.44 -31.19
CA ALA A 872 -9.53 6.85 -31.52
C ALA A 872 -8.88 7.00 -32.91
N ARG A 873 -9.22 8.07 -33.63
CA ARG A 873 -8.79 8.33 -35.01
C ARG A 873 -8.17 9.71 -35.14
#